data_AF-A0A8T2WWL2-F1
#
_entry.id   AF-A0A8T2WWL2-F1
#
_cell.length_a   1.000
_cell.length_b   1.000
_cell.length_c   1.000
_cell.angle_alpha   90.00
_cell.angle_beta   90.00
_cell.angle_gamma   90.00
#
_symmetry.space_group_name_H-M   'P 1'
#
loop_
_entity.id
_entity.type
_entity.pdbx_description
1 polymer ?
#
loop_
_entity_poly.entity_id
_entity_poly.type
_entity_poly.pdbx_seq_one_letter_code
_entity_poly.pdbx_strand_id
1 'polypeptide(L)'
;MSWIRTAVNRAVEVGGKTNITRTVRSYADSVVLHAGNAVSEGAKIIQDRIGASSRSLQSLRLTAKRLEDVSVSCRGEERVQLLRRWLVALKETDIERMFSSSPTYEHHADDSFKDSPKKPTIVYYVDPDLGTMDFREVFLYCQALEGITLSMILEAPNEEEVSLLLEIFGLCLAGGKEVHKAVMSSIQDLATAFTTYEDEVLVKREELLQYAQSAISGLKINADIARIDAEAHNIMEKLEKSKALNQLSNEASGNSSEETTALTMEAVEEKLGQIQLCSTLEALLLKKKSLRNGDSPEMHVEKVDKLKILSESLLNSTSKAEKRILEQRTQKEDALNFRVAKGDEISQLEKELSVEIREMEKRKDELEAELKKVNTSLNSARARIHNAREEREKFDEASNQILMHLKAKEDELAKSITSCRAEADVVNSWINFLDATWVLQTTDTEQKENQVNGDLERYGDHFVNLSVHLLSAYKEQLGPSVIRMKGLVADLHSCQGSEIAPIIKDEGSKAINHRKNLEEGFLELEAKILTITNAVDAMKKQFYTNYEGVYRKNDDRVKDLFSAVEKIKEEIKSIQRPVLEVENQQSHSHSQSSNSPRVDPSSSSKQTFEAPGKKEEKESGSPPVNRGNVVTQADLEKLGSDLGKDEEGYATEDIGEWEFDELEKEVNPKQLTSKE
;
A
#
# COMPACT_ATOMS: atom_id res chain seq x y z
N MET A 1 -10.21 19.48 61.61
CA MET A 1 -11.15 19.91 60.54
C MET A 1 -10.89 21.35 60.03
N SER A 2 -9.64 21.75 59.71
CA SER A 2 -9.41 23.07 59.08
C SER A 2 -8.16 23.19 58.20
N TRP A 3 -7.54 22.08 57.75
CA TRP A 3 -6.42 22.13 56.76
C TRP A 3 -6.75 21.50 55.40
N ILE A 4 -7.84 20.73 55.29
CA ILE A 4 -8.25 20.07 54.03
C ILE A 4 -8.96 21.03 53.05
N ARG A 5 -9.43 22.21 53.49
CA ARG A 5 -10.10 23.18 52.59
C ARG A 5 -9.16 24.16 51.88
N THR A 6 -7.91 24.29 52.30
CA THR A 6 -6.99 25.28 51.69
C THR A 6 -6.20 24.72 50.50
N ALA A 7 -6.09 23.39 50.38
CA ALA A 7 -5.47 22.74 49.23
C ALA A 7 -6.41 22.64 48.00
N VAL A 8 -7.72 22.62 48.22
CA VAL A 8 -8.72 22.46 47.13
C VAL A 8 -8.99 23.77 46.38
N ASN A 9 -8.72 24.94 46.97
CA ASN A 9 -8.92 26.22 46.29
C ASN A 9 -7.67 26.78 45.57
N ARG A 10 -6.50 26.13 45.66
CA ARG A 10 -5.31 26.51 44.87
C ARG A 10 -4.99 25.58 43.70
N ALA A 11 -5.71 24.48 43.54
CA ALA A 11 -5.58 23.59 42.38
C ALA A 11 -6.63 23.88 41.27
N VAL A 12 -7.55 24.83 41.49
CA VAL A 12 -8.60 25.18 40.52
C VAL A 12 -8.25 26.40 39.65
N GLU A 13 -7.15 27.12 39.90
CA GLU A 13 -6.79 28.34 39.14
C GLU A 13 -5.54 28.25 38.25
N VAL A 14 -4.95 27.06 38.04
CA VAL A 14 -3.78 26.91 37.13
C VAL A 14 -4.07 26.04 35.91
N GLY A 15 -5.35 25.79 35.61
CA GLY A 15 -5.79 25.17 34.37
C GLY A 15 -5.94 26.19 33.23
N GLY A 16 -4.84 26.77 32.76
CA GLY A 16 -4.91 27.83 31.76
C GLY A 16 -3.66 28.00 30.91
N LYS A 17 -3.59 27.22 29.81
CA LYS A 17 -2.93 27.46 28.50
C LYS A 17 -2.02 26.31 28.06
N THR A 18 -2.58 25.38 27.29
CA THR A 18 -1.84 24.65 26.25
C THR A 18 -2.72 24.50 25.01
N ASN A 19 -2.21 25.00 23.88
CA ASN A 19 -2.87 25.06 22.56
C ASN A 19 -2.66 23.74 21.78
N ILE A 20 -3.23 22.61 22.23
CA ILE A 20 -3.02 21.32 21.51
C ILE A 20 -4.33 20.56 21.23
N THR A 21 -5.49 21.10 21.61
CA THR A 21 -6.80 20.44 21.40
C THR A 21 -7.53 20.79 20.10
N ARG A 22 -6.85 21.40 19.11
CA ARG A 22 -7.54 21.95 17.91
C ARG A 22 -7.34 21.15 16.60
N THR A 23 -6.39 20.21 16.51
CA THR A 23 -6.02 19.65 15.20
C THR A 23 -6.65 18.30 14.86
N VAL A 24 -7.07 17.48 15.83
CA VAL A 24 -7.68 16.15 15.55
C VAL A 24 -9.21 16.15 15.65
N ARG A 25 -9.79 17.10 16.41
CA ARG A 25 -11.25 17.31 16.45
C ARG A 25 -11.81 17.99 15.19
N SER A 26 -10.96 18.54 14.33
CA SER A 26 -11.37 19.24 13.10
C SER A 26 -11.84 18.32 11.97
N TYR A 27 -11.49 17.03 11.97
CA TYR A 27 -11.92 16.10 10.91
C TYR A 27 -13.27 15.44 11.23
N ALA A 28 -13.58 15.17 12.50
CA ALA A 28 -14.87 14.61 12.89
C ALA A 28 -15.98 15.68 13.04
N ASP A 29 -15.68 16.86 13.61
CA ASP A 29 -16.73 17.87 13.87
C ASP A 29 -17.05 18.77 12.66
N SER A 30 -16.17 18.87 11.67
CA SER A 30 -16.49 19.55 10.39
C SER A 30 -17.55 18.79 9.60
N VAL A 31 -17.61 17.47 9.77
CA VAL A 31 -18.61 16.62 9.11
C VAL A 31 -19.97 16.74 9.80
N VAL A 32 -20.03 17.01 11.10
CA VAL A 32 -21.31 17.14 11.82
C VAL A 32 -22.04 18.45 11.49
N LEU A 33 -21.33 19.52 11.12
CA LEU A 33 -21.96 20.79 10.66
C LEU A 33 -22.22 20.86 9.14
N HIS A 34 -21.75 19.88 8.36
CA HIS A 34 -22.13 19.71 6.93
C HIS A 34 -23.08 18.52 6.69
N ALA A 35 -23.18 17.57 7.62
CA ALA A 35 -24.14 16.47 7.55
C ALA A 35 -25.60 16.92 7.67
N GLY A 36 -25.86 18.10 8.25
CA GLY A 36 -27.20 18.69 8.31
C GLY A 36 -27.79 19.09 6.94
N ASN A 37 -26.93 19.34 5.93
CA ASN A 37 -27.39 19.64 4.56
C ASN A 37 -27.19 18.47 3.59
N ALA A 38 -26.27 17.55 3.86
CA ALA A 38 -25.99 16.39 2.99
C ALA A 38 -27.05 15.28 3.06
N VAL A 39 -27.81 15.17 4.16
CA VAL A 39 -28.90 14.17 4.31
C VAL A 39 -30.11 14.49 3.41
N SER A 40 -30.22 15.72 2.88
CA SER A 40 -31.27 16.08 1.90
C SER A 40 -30.82 16.02 0.43
N GLU A 41 -29.51 15.95 0.17
CA GLU A 41 -28.96 15.86 -1.20
C GLU A 41 -28.50 14.45 -1.59
N GLY A 42 -28.25 13.54 -0.63
CA GLY A 42 -27.92 12.15 -0.90
C GLY A 42 -29.00 11.36 -1.66
N ALA A 43 -30.24 11.86 -1.69
CA ALA A 43 -31.34 11.30 -2.46
C ALA A 43 -31.42 11.79 -3.92
N LYS A 44 -30.66 12.82 -4.32
CA LYS A 44 -30.86 13.50 -5.63
C LYS A 44 -29.96 13.05 -6.77
N ILE A 45 -28.87 12.31 -6.53
CA ILE A 45 -27.87 12.00 -7.59
C ILE A 45 -28.11 10.65 -8.31
N ILE A 46 -29.23 9.98 -8.09
CA ILE A 46 -29.63 8.80 -8.90
C ILE A 46 -31.08 8.93 -9.42
N GLN A 47 -31.67 10.13 -9.36
CA GLN A 47 -32.99 10.43 -9.92
C GLN A 47 -32.97 11.34 -11.16
N ASP A 48 -31.82 11.58 -11.79
CA ASP A 48 -31.80 12.26 -13.10
C ASP A 48 -32.07 11.26 -14.24
N ARG A 49 -33.34 10.85 -14.34
CA ARG A 49 -33.87 10.26 -15.56
C ARG A 49 -34.49 11.38 -16.41
N ILE A 50 -34.06 11.42 -17.67
CA ILE A 50 -34.65 12.09 -18.84
C ILE A 50 -34.01 13.45 -19.18
N GLY A 51 -32.84 13.36 -19.80
CA GLY A 51 -32.24 14.40 -20.63
C GLY A 51 -31.37 13.74 -21.70
N ALA A 52 -32.01 13.27 -22.78
CA ALA A 52 -31.33 12.62 -23.89
C ALA A 52 -30.51 13.64 -24.70
N SER A 53 -29.26 13.94 -24.28
CA SER A 53 -28.18 14.49 -25.12
C SER A 53 -27.02 15.10 -24.30
N SER A 54 -26.17 14.26 -23.70
CA SER A 54 -24.72 14.52 -23.55
C SER A 54 -24.05 13.30 -22.94
N ARG A 55 -22.89 12.91 -23.46
CA ARG A 55 -22.03 11.88 -22.89
C ARG A 55 -21.52 12.44 -21.55
N SER A 56 -22.13 12.07 -20.42
CA SER A 56 -21.86 12.72 -19.12
C SER A 56 -20.51 12.29 -18.56
N LEU A 57 -19.44 12.95 -18.99
CA LEU A 57 -18.10 12.73 -18.46
C LEU A 57 -18.04 13.24 -17.02
N GLN A 58 -17.89 12.33 -16.06
CA GLN A 58 -17.75 12.66 -14.64
C GLN A 58 -16.26 12.77 -14.27
N SER A 59 -15.95 13.60 -13.26
CA SER A 59 -14.58 13.73 -12.76
C SER A 59 -14.16 12.45 -12.03
N LEU A 60 -13.04 11.84 -12.45
CA LEU A 60 -12.46 10.66 -11.82
C LEU A 60 -12.21 10.88 -10.32
N ARG A 61 -11.43 11.92 -9.98
CA ARG A 61 -11.00 12.20 -8.60
C ARG A 61 -12.17 12.48 -7.66
N LEU A 62 -13.18 13.20 -8.14
CA LEU A 62 -14.37 13.50 -7.34
C LEU A 62 -15.19 12.23 -7.07
N THR A 63 -15.29 11.34 -8.06
CA THR A 63 -16.01 10.07 -7.92
C THR A 63 -15.27 9.11 -7.01
N ALA A 64 -13.96 8.94 -7.19
CA ALA A 64 -13.09 8.13 -6.35
C ALA A 64 -13.21 8.55 -4.88
N LYS A 65 -13.05 9.85 -4.59
CA LYS A 65 -13.18 10.38 -3.23
C LYS A 65 -14.55 10.11 -2.61
N ARG A 66 -15.63 10.25 -3.38
CA ARG A 66 -17.00 9.94 -2.89
C ARG A 66 -17.17 8.46 -2.58
N LEU A 67 -16.59 7.57 -3.38
CA LEU A 67 -16.62 6.13 -3.12
C LEU A 67 -15.87 5.79 -1.83
N GLU A 68 -14.71 6.43 -1.60
CA GLU A 68 -13.89 6.28 -0.40
C GLU A 68 -14.61 6.81 0.86
N ASP A 69 -15.21 8.00 0.80
CA ASP A 69 -15.91 8.59 1.93
C ASP A 69 -17.14 7.75 2.35
N VAL A 70 -17.88 7.23 1.37
CA VAL A 70 -19.09 6.43 1.61
C VAL A 70 -18.75 5.02 2.09
N SER A 71 -17.63 4.44 1.63
CA SER A 71 -17.22 3.08 2.01
C SER A 71 -16.93 2.96 3.51
N VAL A 72 -16.27 3.97 4.09
CA VAL A 72 -15.88 3.98 5.51
C VAL A 72 -17.03 4.38 6.42
N SER A 73 -18.01 5.16 5.93
CA SER A 73 -19.11 5.70 6.74
C SER A 73 -20.37 4.82 6.76
N CYS A 74 -20.61 4.00 5.74
CA CYS A 74 -21.81 3.16 5.66
C CYS A 74 -21.86 2.05 6.71
N ARG A 75 -23.05 1.78 7.26
CA ARG A 75 -23.28 0.76 8.31
C ARG A 75 -24.58 0.00 8.03
N GLY A 76 -24.65 -1.25 8.47
CA GLY A 76 -25.84 -2.11 8.32
C GLY A 76 -26.55 -2.05 6.96
N GLU A 77 -27.84 -1.72 6.94
CA GLU A 77 -28.68 -1.72 5.73
C GLU A 77 -28.19 -0.73 4.65
N GLU A 78 -27.60 0.42 5.03
CA GLU A 78 -27.04 1.37 4.07
C GLU A 78 -25.86 0.74 3.31
N ARG A 79 -25.06 -0.04 4.03
CA ARG A 79 -23.93 -0.78 3.46
C ARG A 79 -24.38 -1.88 2.51
N VAL A 80 -25.44 -2.63 2.85
CA VAL A 80 -26.08 -3.62 1.94
C VAL A 80 -26.50 -2.96 0.63
N GLN A 81 -27.23 -1.84 0.70
CA GLN A 81 -27.69 -1.13 -0.50
C GLN A 81 -26.54 -0.60 -1.35
N LEU A 82 -25.48 -0.11 -0.70
CA LEU A 82 -24.26 0.34 -1.37
C LEU A 82 -23.59 -0.80 -2.13
N LEU A 83 -23.37 -1.94 -1.47
CA LEU A 83 -22.77 -3.14 -2.07
C LEU A 83 -23.59 -3.62 -3.28
N ARG A 84 -24.91 -3.69 -3.17
CA ARG A 84 -25.79 -4.04 -4.30
C ARG A 84 -25.60 -3.11 -5.49
N ARG A 85 -25.54 -1.78 -5.26
CA ARG A 85 -25.35 -0.78 -6.32
C ARG A 85 -23.99 -0.92 -6.99
N TRP A 86 -22.93 -1.10 -6.20
CA TRP A 86 -21.57 -1.31 -6.73
C TRP A 86 -21.48 -2.60 -7.53
N LEU A 87 -22.05 -3.69 -7.03
CA LEU A 87 -22.05 -4.98 -7.72
C LEU A 87 -22.73 -4.91 -9.09
N VAL A 88 -23.87 -4.21 -9.18
CA VAL A 88 -24.55 -3.98 -10.48
C VAL A 88 -23.65 -3.21 -11.43
N ALA A 89 -23.06 -2.09 -10.98
CA ALA A 89 -22.19 -1.26 -11.82
C ALA A 89 -20.92 -2.02 -12.27
N LEU A 90 -20.32 -2.83 -11.39
CA LEU A 90 -19.16 -3.67 -11.70
C LEU A 90 -19.52 -4.77 -12.72
N LYS A 91 -20.66 -5.44 -12.56
CA LYS A 91 -21.13 -6.46 -13.50
C LYS A 91 -21.45 -5.86 -14.88
N GLU A 92 -22.05 -4.67 -14.94
CA GLU A 92 -22.32 -4.00 -16.21
C GLU A 92 -21.02 -3.72 -17.00
N THR A 93 -19.95 -3.30 -16.32
CA THR A 93 -18.63 -3.10 -16.94
C THR A 93 -17.94 -4.41 -17.34
N ASP A 94 -18.10 -5.48 -16.55
CA ASP A 94 -17.51 -6.79 -16.86
C ASP A 94 -18.15 -7.42 -18.10
N ILE A 95 -19.49 -7.31 -18.20
CA ILE A 95 -20.26 -7.78 -19.36
C ILE A 95 -19.82 -7.05 -20.66
N GLU A 96 -19.59 -5.73 -20.61
CA GLU A 96 -19.11 -4.98 -21.78
C GLU A 96 -17.74 -5.45 -22.27
N ARG A 97 -16.80 -5.74 -21.36
CA ARG A 97 -15.49 -6.29 -21.72
C ARG A 97 -15.59 -7.65 -22.42
N MET A 98 -16.55 -8.49 -22.03
CA MET A 98 -16.83 -9.75 -22.72
C MET A 98 -17.40 -9.52 -24.13
N PHE A 99 -18.25 -8.52 -24.32
CA PHE A 99 -18.79 -8.19 -25.64
C PHE A 99 -17.76 -7.52 -26.56
N SER A 100 -16.82 -6.75 -26.00
CA SER A 100 -15.79 -6.03 -26.76
C SER A 100 -14.62 -6.93 -27.20
N SER A 101 -14.49 -8.12 -26.59
CA SER A 101 -13.41 -9.08 -26.87
C SER A 101 -13.78 -10.18 -27.88
N SER A 102 -15.00 -10.19 -28.43
CA SER A 102 -15.43 -11.20 -29.41
C SER A 102 -15.63 -10.62 -30.82
N PRO A 103 -14.74 -10.87 -31.79
CA PRO A 103 -14.86 -10.36 -33.16
C PRO A 103 -15.67 -11.29 -34.10
N THR A 104 -16.36 -12.32 -33.61
CA THR A 104 -17.02 -13.30 -34.49
C THR A 104 -18.36 -13.76 -33.94
N TYR A 105 -19.44 -13.09 -34.36
CA TYR A 105 -20.75 -13.72 -34.62
C TYR A 105 -21.52 -12.85 -35.62
N GLU A 106 -21.31 -13.10 -36.91
CA GLU A 106 -22.32 -12.79 -37.93
C GLU A 106 -23.58 -13.63 -37.68
N HIS A 107 -24.71 -13.06 -38.04
CA HIS A 107 -26.07 -13.53 -37.80
C HIS A 107 -26.31 -15.04 -38.03
N HIS A 108 -26.72 -15.72 -36.97
CA HIS A 108 -27.82 -16.68 -37.07
C HIS A 108 -28.85 -16.37 -35.99
N ALA A 109 -29.98 -15.82 -36.42
CA ALA A 109 -31.13 -15.58 -35.58
C ALA A 109 -31.76 -16.92 -35.17
N ASP A 110 -31.60 -17.29 -33.91
CA ASP A 110 -32.48 -18.23 -33.24
C ASP A 110 -33.52 -17.42 -32.44
N ASP A 111 -34.79 -17.55 -32.82
CA ASP A 111 -35.92 -16.70 -32.44
C ASP A 111 -36.48 -17.04 -31.04
N SER A 112 -35.61 -17.21 -30.04
CA SER A 112 -36.00 -17.54 -28.65
C SER A 112 -35.54 -16.53 -27.58
N PHE A 113 -34.83 -15.46 -27.95
CA PHE A 113 -34.42 -14.38 -27.03
C PHE A 113 -35.12 -13.05 -27.35
N LYS A 114 -36.43 -12.96 -27.11
CA LYS A 114 -37.19 -11.70 -27.16
C LYS A 114 -37.14 -10.88 -25.85
N ASP A 115 -36.08 -11.03 -25.08
CA ASP A 115 -35.76 -10.13 -23.96
C ASP A 115 -34.24 -9.87 -23.96
N SER A 116 -33.79 -9.04 -24.91
CA SER A 116 -32.42 -8.54 -24.92
C SER A 116 -32.30 -7.47 -23.81
N PRO A 117 -31.28 -7.48 -22.94
CA PRO A 117 -31.05 -6.36 -22.06
C PRO A 117 -30.68 -5.16 -22.94
N LYS A 118 -31.33 -4.02 -22.69
CA LYS A 118 -30.95 -2.73 -23.30
C LYS A 118 -29.44 -2.57 -23.17
N LYS A 119 -28.77 -2.13 -24.25
CA LYS A 119 -27.34 -1.74 -24.21
C LYS A 119 -27.10 -0.93 -22.92
N PRO A 120 -26.15 -1.33 -22.05
CA PRO A 120 -25.90 -0.63 -20.80
C PRO A 120 -25.61 0.84 -21.10
N THR A 121 -26.23 1.75 -20.36
CA THR A 121 -25.95 3.19 -20.48
C THR A 121 -24.73 3.47 -19.62
N ILE A 122 -23.54 3.40 -20.22
CA ILE A 122 -22.27 3.45 -19.50
C ILE A 122 -21.85 4.90 -19.25
N VAL A 123 -21.48 5.16 -18.01
CA VAL A 123 -20.89 6.42 -17.56
C VAL A 123 -19.38 6.26 -17.62
N TYR A 124 -18.73 7.09 -18.43
CA TYR A 124 -17.28 7.16 -18.50
C TYR A 124 -16.75 8.31 -17.65
N TYR A 125 -15.61 8.08 -17.01
CA TYR A 125 -14.93 9.02 -16.13
C TYR A 125 -13.68 9.53 -16.84
N VAL A 126 -13.41 10.84 -16.75
CA VAL A 126 -12.25 11.43 -17.44
C VAL A 126 -11.27 12.00 -16.42
N ASP A 127 -10.00 11.67 -16.63
CA ASP A 127 -8.86 12.34 -16.01
C ASP A 127 -7.89 12.83 -17.09
N PRO A 128 -7.38 14.08 -17.00
CA PRO A 128 -6.46 14.64 -17.98
C PRO A 128 -5.17 13.84 -18.16
N ASP A 129 -4.72 13.14 -17.12
CA ASP A 129 -3.46 12.39 -17.10
C ASP A 129 -3.66 10.91 -17.44
N LEU A 130 -4.80 10.31 -17.05
CA LEU A 130 -5.02 8.87 -17.13
C LEU A 130 -6.02 8.42 -18.22
N GLY A 131 -6.69 9.36 -18.88
CA GLY A 131 -7.60 9.11 -19.99
C GLY A 131 -9.06 8.89 -19.56
N THR A 132 -9.81 8.16 -20.39
CA THR A 132 -11.21 7.81 -20.12
C THR A 132 -11.29 6.44 -19.47
N MET A 133 -12.03 6.33 -18.36
CA MET A 133 -12.15 5.11 -17.55
C MET A 133 -13.59 4.66 -17.41
N ASP A 134 -13.78 3.35 -17.29
CA ASP A 134 -15.05 2.75 -16.85
C ASP A 134 -15.17 2.75 -15.31
N PHE A 135 -16.35 2.38 -14.79
CA PHE A 135 -16.58 2.35 -13.33
C PHE A 135 -15.65 1.39 -12.59
N ARG A 136 -15.33 0.22 -13.18
CA ARG A 136 -14.46 -0.77 -12.54
C ARG A 136 -13.04 -0.24 -12.40
N GLU A 137 -12.54 0.48 -13.39
CA GLU A 137 -11.23 1.13 -13.34
C GLU A 137 -11.18 2.21 -12.27
N VAL A 138 -12.23 3.04 -12.15
CA VAL A 138 -12.34 4.01 -11.05
C VAL A 138 -12.38 3.31 -9.70
N PHE A 139 -13.13 2.21 -9.60
CA PHE A 139 -13.28 1.45 -8.36
C PHE A 139 -11.98 0.78 -7.93
N LEU A 140 -11.21 0.21 -8.86
CA LEU A 140 -9.88 -0.36 -8.59
C LEU A 140 -8.84 0.72 -8.25
N TYR A 141 -8.97 1.92 -8.82
CA TYR A 141 -8.09 3.04 -8.51
C TYR A 141 -8.30 3.61 -7.10
N CYS A 142 -9.55 3.71 -6.65
CA CYS A 142 -9.90 4.27 -5.35
C CYS A 142 -9.70 3.28 -4.18
N GLN A 143 -9.77 3.78 -2.95
CA GLN A 143 -9.68 2.98 -1.72
C GLN A 143 -11.04 2.48 -1.19
N ALA A 144 -12.06 2.38 -2.04
CA ALA A 144 -13.41 2.02 -1.61
C ALA A 144 -13.51 0.57 -1.12
N LEU A 145 -12.77 -0.37 -1.75
CA LEU A 145 -12.75 -1.77 -1.34
C LEU A 145 -12.06 -1.96 0.02
N GLU A 146 -11.03 -1.17 0.27
CA GLU A 146 -10.35 -1.12 1.55
C GLU A 146 -11.28 -0.54 2.62
N GLY A 147 -11.87 0.62 2.36
CA GLY A 147 -12.74 1.28 3.32
C GLY A 147 -14.00 0.47 3.67
N ILE A 148 -14.60 -0.24 2.71
CA ILE A 148 -15.72 -1.14 3.00
C ILE A 148 -15.27 -2.31 3.89
N THR A 149 -14.06 -2.83 3.68
CA THR A 149 -13.48 -3.87 4.53
C THR A 149 -13.25 -3.36 5.96
N LEU A 150 -12.72 -2.14 6.11
CA LEU A 150 -12.57 -1.52 7.43
C LEU A 150 -13.93 -1.34 8.13
N SER A 151 -14.97 -0.96 7.38
CA SER A 151 -16.32 -0.84 7.92
C SER A 151 -16.84 -2.18 8.47
N MET A 152 -16.47 -3.31 7.85
CA MET A 152 -16.87 -4.65 8.26
C MET A 152 -16.05 -5.18 9.45
N ILE A 153 -14.80 -4.75 9.59
CA ILE A 153 -14.01 -5.02 10.80
C ILE A 153 -14.57 -4.22 11.99
N LEU A 154 -15.00 -2.98 11.75
CA LEU A 154 -15.62 -2.13 12.76
C LEU A 154 -17.01 -2.61 13.19
N GLU A 155 -17.81 -3.12 12.24
CA GLU A 155 -19.14 -3.69 12.47
C GLU A 155 -19.28 -4.97 11.64
N ALA A 156 -19.31 -6.11 12.33
CA ALA A 156 -19.31 -7.43 11.71
C ALA A 156 -20.38 -7.57 10.61
N PRO A 157 -20.03 -8.15 9.45
CA PRO A 157 -20.94 -8.23 8.32
C PRO A 157 -22.02 -9.30 8.53
N ASN A 158 -23.22 -9.04 8.02
CA ASN A 158 -24.29 -10.04 7.96
C ASN A 158 -24.14 -11.00 6.77
N GLU A 159 -24.94 -12.06 6.71
CA GLU A 159 -24.85 -13.09 5.67
C GLU A 159 -25.07 -12.55 4.24
N GLU A 160 -25.91 -11.53 4.10
CA GLU A 160 -26.13 -10.89 2.81
C GLU A 160 -24.92 -10.05 2.37
N GLU A 161 -24.35 -9.26 3.29
CA GLU A 161 -23.15 -8.47 3.05
C GLU A 161 -21.96 -9.34 2.66
N VAL A 162 -21.81 -10.49 3.33
CA VAL A 162 -20.80 -11.50 3.01
C VAL A 162 -20.98 -12.01 1.58
N SER A 163 -22.21 -12.35 1.19
CA SER A 163 -22.52 -12.85 -0.15
C SER A 163 -22.23 -11.81 -1.23
N LEU A 164 -22.65 -10.57 -1.02
CA LEU A 164 -22.43 -9.46 -1.95
C LEU A 164 -20.94 -9.13 -2.08
N LEU A 165 -20.21 -9.07 -0.96
CA LEU A 165 -18.80 -8.73 -0.98
C LEU A 165 -17.96 -9.84 -1.62
N LEU A 166 -18.30 -11.11 -1.44
CA LEU A 166 -17.64 -12.22 -2.15
C LEU A 166 -17.76 -12.08 -3.68
N GLU A 167 -18.91 -11.64 -4.19
CA GLU A 167 -19.07 -11.37 -5.61
C GLU A 167 -18.23 -10.17 -6.07
N ILE A 168 -18.16 -9.10 -5.27
CA ILE A 168 -17.30 -7.94 -5.55
C ILE A 168 -15.82 -8.34 -5.51
N PHE A 169 -15.40 -9.17 -4.55
CA PHE A 169 -14.05 -9.74 -4.49
C PHE A 169 -13.73 -10.53 -5.75
N GLY A 170 -14.68 -11.29 -6.28
CA GLY A 170 -14.56 -11.97 -7.57
C GLY A 170 -14.20 -11.05 -8.74
N LEU A 171 -14.62 -9.78 -8.70
CA LEU A 171 -14.39 -8.79 -9.75
C LEU A 171 -13.16 -7.91 -9.49
N CYS A 172 -12.72 -7.80 -8.23
CA CYS A 172 -11.76 -6.79 -7.78
C CYS A 172 -10.50 -7.32 -7.08
N LEU A 173 -10.49 -8.55 -6.57
CA LEU A 173 -9.32 -9.17 -5.92
C LEU A 173 -8.68 -10.20 -6.86
N ALA A 174 -7.35 -10.27 -6.82
CA ALA A 174 -6.60 -11.32 -7.49
C ALA A 174 -6.85 -12.69 -6.84
N GLY A 175 -6.58 -13.76 -7.58
CA GLY A 175 -6.82 -15.14 -7.13
C GLY A 175 -8.21 -15.70 -7.43
N GLY A 176 -8.43 -16.94 -6.99
CA GLY A 176 -9.68 -17.68 -7.23
C GLY A 176 -10.70 -17.54 -6.10
N LYS A 177 -11.88 -18.15 -6.28
CA LYS A 177 -12.98 -18.13 -5.30
C LYS A 177 -12.57 -18.59 -3.90
N GLU A 178 -11.67 -19.55 -3.81
CA GLU A 178 -11.15 -20.04 -2.52
C GLU A 178 -10.34 -18.96 -1.79
N VAL A 179 -9.57 -18.14 -2.53
CA VAL A 179 -8.83 -16.99 -1.99
C VAL A 179 -9.82 -15.96 -1.46
N HIS A 180 -10.84 -15.61 -2.25
CA HIS A 180 -11.85 -14.64 -1.84
C HIS A 180 -12.61 -15.08 -0.59
N LYS A 181 -12.92 -16.37 -0.49
CA LYS A 181 -13.56 -16.96 0.70
C LYS A 181 -12.64 -16.94 1.91
N ALA A 182 -11.35 -17.25 1.74
CA ALA A 182 -10.38 -17.19 2.82
C ALA A 182 -10.22 -15.76 3.35
N VAL A 183 -10.06 -14.77 2.46
CA VAL A 183 -9.99 -13.34 2.83
C VAL A 183 -11.25 -12.91 3.57
N MET A 184 -12.43 -13.31 3.10
CA MET A 184 -13.68 -12.97 3.75
C MET A 184 -13.80 -13.60 5.15
N SER A 185 -13.44 -14.88 5.29
CA SER A 185 -13.39 -15.55 6.59
C SER A 185 -12.46 -14.80 7.55
N SER A 186 -11.27 -14.41 7.09
CA SER A 186 -10.34 -13.66 7.93
C SER A 186 -10.89 -12.29 8.32
N ILE A 187 -11.59 -11.57 7.44
CA ILE A 187 -12.25 -10.31 7.79
C ILE A 187 -13.30 -10.52 8.89
N GLN A 188 -14.06 -11.63 8.86
CA GLN A 188 -15.02 -11.98 9.90
C GLN A 188 -14.32 -12.33 11.23
N ASP A 189 -13.19 -13.04 11.18
CA ASP A 189 -12.36 -13.34 12.35
C ASP A 189 -11.81 -12.05 12.97
N LEU A 190 -11.29 -11.14 12.13
CA LEU A 190 -10.83 -9.81 12.55
C LEU A 190 -11.96 -9.02 13.20
N ALA A 191 -13.14 -8.97 12.59
CA ALA A 191 -14.30 -8.27 13.14
C ALA A 191 -14.68 -8.82 14.52
N THR A 192 -14.73 -10.15 14.64
CA THR A 192 -15.03 -10.83 15.90
C THR A 192 -14.01 -10.48 16.97
N ALA A 193 -12.71 -10.55 16.68
CA ALA A 193 -11.66 -10.15 17.61
C ALA A 193 -11.77 -8.66 17.99
N PHE A 194 -11.98 -7.78 17.00
CA PHE A 194 -12.02 -6.33 17.18
C PHE A 194 -13.20 -5.83 18.03
N THR A 195 -14.30 -6.61 18.08
CA THR A 195 -15.43 -6.30 18.97
C THR A 195 -15.09 -6.39 20.45
N THR A 196 -14.13 -7.24 20.82
CA THR A 196 -13.70 -7.39 22.22
C THR A 196 -12.69 -6.34 22.66
N TYR A 197 -12.19 -5.54 21.71
CA TYR A 197 -11.07 -4.63 21.92
C TYR A 197 -11.50 -3.19 22.21
N GLU A 198 -12.07 -2.93 23.39
CA GLU A 198 -12.53 -1.58 23.75
C GLU A 198 -11.42 -0.69 24.33
N ASP A 199 -10.54 -1.27 25.16
CA ASP A 199 -9.48 -0.55 25.87
C ASP A 199 -8.14 -0.64 25.11
N GLU A 200 -7.66 0.47 24.56
CA GLU A 200 -6.34 0.53 23.93
C GLU A 200 -5.21 0.55 24.98
N VAL A 201 -4.45 -0.54 25.15
CA VAL A 201 -3.32 -0.60 26.10
C VAL A 201 -2.01 -0.23 25.40
N LEU A 202 -1.59 -0.98 24.37
CA LEU A 202 -0.32 -0.75 23.67
C LEU A 202 -0.50 -0.37 22.19
N VAL A 203 -1.46 -0.99 21.49
CA VAL A 203 -1.64 -0.83 20.04
C VAL A 203 -2.89 0.01 19.75
N LYS A 204 -2.78 1.03 18.92
CA LYS A 204 -3.96 1.82 18.55
C LYS A 204 -4.86 1.05 17.57
N ARG A 205 -6.17 1.14 17.75
CA ARG A 205 -7.17 0.57 16.81
C ARG A 205 -6.96 1.09 15.39
N GLU A 206 -6.65 2.37 15.24
CA GLU A 206 -6.35 2.99 13.95
C GLU A 206 -5.14 2.33 13.24
N GLU A 207 -4.09 1.99 14.00
CA GLU A 207 -2.90 1.37 13.43
C GLU A 207 -3.21 -0.03 12.89
N LEU A 208 -3.99 -0.82 13.63
CA LEU A 208 -4.47 -2.13 13.20
C LEU A 208 -5.34 -2.02 11.94
N LEU A 209 -6.25 -1.06 11.88
CA LEU A 209 -7.07 -0.82 10.68
C LEU A 209 -6.20 -0.43 9.48
N GLN A 210 -5.15 0.37 9.67
CA GLN A 210 -4.22 0.72 8.59
C GLN A 210 -3.44 -0.50 8.07
N TYR A 211 -3.07 -1.43 8.95
CA TYR A 211 -2.46 -2.71 8.52
C TYR A 211 -3.45 -3.57 7.73
N ALA A 212 -4.71 -3.65 8.16
CA ALA A 212 -5.74 -4.36 7.43
C ALA A 212 -5.99 -3.75 6.03
N GLN A 213 -6.10 -2.42 5.96
CA GLN A 213 -6.20 -1.67 4.72
C GLN A 213 -5.03 -1.99 3.76
N SER A 214 -3.79 -1.92 4.25
CA SER A 214 -2.58 -2.17 3.44
C SER A 214 -2.59 -3.58 2.82
N ALA A 215 -3.00 -4.58 3.62
CA ALA A 215 -3.08 -5.96 3.20
C ALA A 215 -4.14 -6.19 2.10
N ILE A 216 -5.33 -5.60 2.26
CA ILE A 216 -6.39 -5.67 1.24
C ILE A 216 -5.98 -4.96 -0.04
N SER A 217 -5.33 -3.80 0.05
CA SER A 217 -4.74 -3.13 -1.13
C SER A 217 -3.72 -4.01 -1.87
N GLY A 218 -2.98 -4.86 -1.15
CA GLY A 218 -2.04 -5.82 -1.74
C GLY A 218 -2.72 -6.88 -2.61
N LEU A 219 -3.92 -7.32 -2.22
CA LEU A 219 -4.72 -8.31 -2.95
C LEU A 219 -5.58 -7.71 -4.08
N LYS A 220 -5.86 -6.40 -4.02
CA LYS A 220 -6.67 -5.71 -5.02
C LYS A 220 -5.99 -5.76 -6.40
N ILE A 221 -6.78 -6.04 -7.44
CA ILE A 221 -6.31 -6.03 -8.83
C ILE A 221 -5.82 -4.63 -9.16
N ASN A 222 -4.61 -4.55 -9.71
CA ASN A 222 -4.06 -3.27 -10.12
C ASN A 222 -4.66 -2.85 -11.47
N ALA A 223 -5.31 -1.70 -11.49
CA ALA A 223 -5.97 -1.15 -12.68
C ALA A 223 -4.98 -0.95 -13.86
N ASP A 224 -3.74 -0.56 -13.56
CA ASP A 224 -2.71 -0.37 -14.58
C ASP A 224 -2.22 -1.71 -15.14
N ILE A 225 -2.11 -2.76 -14.30
CA ILE A 225 -1.81 -4.11 -14.76
C ILE A 225 -2.92 -4.62 -15.67
N ALA A 226 -4.19 -4.43 -15.29
CA ALA A 226 -5.32 -4.85 -16.10
C ALA A 226 -5.37 -4.14 -17.48
N ARG A 227 -4.94 -2.87 -17.54
CA ARG A 227 -4.82 -2.12 -18.79
C ARG A 227 -3.66 -2.62 -19.65
N ILE A 228 -2.50 -2.84 -19.04
CA ILE A 228 -1.35 -3.41 -19.73
C ILE A 228 -1.70 -4.79 -20.30
N ASP A 229 -2.48 -5.60 -19.59
CA ASP A 229 -2.93 -6.91 -20.07
C ASP A 229 -3.86 -6.81 -21.27
N ALA A 230 -4.78 -5.84 -21.29
CA ALA A 230 -5.64 -5.61 -22.45
C ALA A 230 -4.84 -5.13 -23.68
N GLU A 231 -3.91 -4.19 -23.49
CA GLU A 231 -3.03 -3.70 -24.56
C GLU A 231 -2.09 -4.80 -25.07
N ALA A 232 -1.49 -5.57 -24.17
CA ALA A 232 -0.64 -6.70 -24.50
C ALA A 232 -1.42 -7.75 -25.29
N HIS A 233 -2.63 -8.13 -24.85
CA HIS A 233 -3.47 -9.08 -25.56
C HIS A 233 -3.82 -8.62 -26.98
N ASN A 234 -4.14 -7.34 -27.17
CA ASN A 234 -4.39 -6.76 -28.51
C ASN A 234 -3.17 -6.89 -29.43
N ILE A 235 -1.96 -6.60 -28.92
CA ILE A 235 -0.73 -6.73 -29.69
C ILE A 235 -0.43 -8.21 -30.00
N MET A 236 -0.62 -9.10 -29.02
CA MET A 236 -0.47 -10.55 -29.20
C MET A 236 -1.41 -11.08 -30.28
N GLU A 237 -2.68 -10.65 -30.28
CA GLU A 237 -3.66 -11.05 -31.31
C GLU A 237 -3.27 -10.55 -32.71
N LYS A 238 -2.77 -9.32 -32.83
CA LYS A 238 -2.23 -8.77 -34.09
C LYS A 238 -1.03 -9.57 -34.60
N LEU A 239 -0.14 -10.00 -33.70
CA LEU A 239 1.02 -10.82 -34.05
C LEU A 239 0.61 -12.24 -34.50
N GLU A 240 -0.37 -12.86 -33.83
CA GLU A 240 -0.87 -14.19 -34.22
C GLU A 240 -1.63 -14.13 -35.58
N LYS A 241 -2.48 -13.12 -35.80
CA LYS A 241 -3.17 -12.90 -37.09
C LYS A 241 -2.20 -12.71 -38.25
N SER A 242 -1.17 -11.89 -38.05
CA SER A 242 -0.14 -11.67 -39.08
C SER A 242 0.70 -12.92 -39.32
N LYS A 243 1.02 -13.71 -38.29
CA LYS A 243 1.69 -15.01 -38.45
C LYS A 243 0.87 -16.00 -39.27
N ALA A 244 -0.44 -16.08 -39.06
CA ALA A 244 -1.34 -16.94 -39.84
C ALA A 244 -1.41 -16.54 -41.32
N LEU A 245 -1.47 -15.24 -41.62
CA LEU A 245 -1.47 -14.72 -42.99
C LEU A 245 -0.17 -15.05 -43.73
N ASN A 246 0.96 -14.95 -43.04
CA ASN A 246 2.28 -15.29 -43.57
C ASN A 246 2.46 -16.80 -43.84
N GLN A 247 1.73 -17.68 -43.15
CA GLN A 247 1.77 -19.13 -43.43
C GLN A 247 0.94 -19.49 -44.67
N LEU A 248 -0.24 -18.89 -44.86
CA LEU A 248 -1.05 -19.09 -46.07
C LEU A 248 -0.37 -18.54 -47.34
N SER A 249 0.33 -17.42 -47.24
CA SER A 249 1.01 -16.81 -48.40
C SER A 249 2.20 -17.62 -48.93
N ASN A 250 2.80 -18.49 -48.11
CA ASN A 250 3.94 -19.32 -48.54
C ASN A 250 3.51 -20.60 -49.29
N GLU A 251 2.24 -21.01 -49.20
CA GLU A 251 1.70 -22.17 -49.94
C GLU A 251 1.18 -21.80 -51.34
N ALA A 252 0.91 -20.52 -51.60
CA ALA A 252 0.35 -20.02 -52.85
C ALA A 252 1.33 -19.08 -53.57
N SER A 253 2.45 -19.60 -54.09
CA SER A 253 3.31 -18.80 -54.98
C SER A 253 3.98 -19.66 -56.05
N GLY A 254 3.28 -19.77 -57.18
CA GLY A 254 3.85 -20.13 -58.46
C GLY A 254 3.34 -19.16 -59.52
N ASN A 255 4.19 -18.17 -59.87
CA ASN A 255 4.41 -17.59 -61.22
C ASN A 255 4.58 -16.05 -61.24
N SER A 256 5.43 -15.59 -62.18
CA SER A 256 5.71 -14.20 -62.64
C SER A 256 6.72 -13.36 -61.82
N SER A 257 7.69 -12.73 -62.51
CA SER A 257 9.00 -12.23 -62.03
C SER A 257 9.09 -10.74 -61.68
N GLU A 258 8.13 -9.90 -62.10
CA GLU A 258 8.10 -8.46 -61.76
C GLU A 258 7.13 -8.18 -60.59
N GLU A 259 6.07 -8.99 -60.48
CA GLU A 259 5.12 -9.00 -59.36
C GLU A 259 5.79 -9.50 -58.07
N THR A 260 6.80 -10.38 -58.19
CA THR A 260 7.59 -10.92 -57.08
C THR A 260 8.39 -9.86 -56.33
N THR A 261 8.90 -8.82 -57.00
CA THR A 261 9.72 -7.76 -56.37
C THR A 261 8.90 -6.78 -55.53
N ALA A 262 7.65 -6.50 -55.92
CA ALA A 262 6.73 -5.69 -55.11
C ALA A 262 6.19 -6.50 -53.92
N LEU A 263 5.78 -7.75 -54.17
CA LEU A 263 5.34 -8.70 -53.14
C LEU A 263 6.42 -8.96 -52.07
N THR A 264 7.71 -8.96 -52.46
CA THR A 264 8.83 -9.13 -51.50
C THR A 264 9.17 -7.87 -50.71
N MET A 265 8.87 -6.67 -51.22
CA MET A 265 9.08 -5.42 -50.48
C MET A 265 7.97 -5.17 -49.46
N GLU A 266 6.72 -5.44 -49.84
CA GLU A 266 5.56 -5.39 -48.93
C GLU A 266 5.70 -6.41 -47.78
N ALA A 267 6.14 -7.64 -48.08
CA ALA A 267 6.43 -8.65 -47.06
C ALA A 267 7.55 -8.24 -46.09
N VAL A 268 8.57 -7.51 -46.57
CA VAL A 268 9.67 -6.99 -45.74
C VAL A 268 9.20 -5.86 -44.82
N GLU A 269 8.35 -4.96 -45.30
CA GLU A 269 7.73 -3.91 -44.49
C GLU A 269 6.77 -4.48 -43.43
N GLU A 270 5.99 -5.51 -43.78
CA GLU A 270 5.11 -6.21 -42.82
C GLU A 270 5.92 -6.85 -41.68
N LYS A 271 7.03 -7.52 -42.01
CA LYS A 271 7.94 -8.13 -41.02
C LYS A 271 8.60 -7.08 -40.12
N LEU A 272 8.96 -5.92 -40.66
CA LEU A 272 9.46 -4.81 -39.87
C LEU A 272 8.40 -4.29 -38.88
N GLY A 273 7.14 -4.20 -39.31
CA GLY A 273 6.01 -3.86 -38.44
C GLY A 273 5.79 -4.88 -37.31
N GLN A 274 5.94 -6.18 -37.59
CA GLN A 274 5.85 -7.25 -36.58
C GLN A 274 6.96 -7.14 -35.52
N ILE A 275 8.19 -6.80 -35.92
CA ILE A 275 9.32 -6.58 -35.01
C ILE A 275 9.07 -5.38 -34.08
N GLN A 276 8.52 -4.29 -34.60
CA GLN A 276 8.14 -3.12 -33.81
C GLN A 276 7.05 -3.46 -32.79
N LEU A 277 6.01 -4.20 -33.21
CA LEU A 277 4.95 -4.68 -32.31
C LEU A 277 5.50 -5.57 -31.19
N CYS A 278 6.44 -6.48 -31.50
CA CYS A 278 7.11 -7.31 -30.49
C CYS A 278 7.89 -6.44 -29.49
N SER A 279 8.60 -5.41 -29.94
CA SER A 279 9.31 -4.48 -29.05
C SER A 279 8.36 -3.67 -28.15
N THR A 280 7.21 -3.24 -28.67
CA THR A 280 6.19 -2.58 -27.85
C THR A 280 5.59 -3.51 -26.80
N LEU A 281 5.29 -4.76 -27.19
CA LEU A 281 4.81 -5.80 -26.27
C LEU A 281 5.82 -6.08 -25.15
N GLU A 282 7.10 -6.21 -25.49
CA GLU A 282 8.20 -6.42 -24.54
C GLU A 282 8.29 -5.28 -23.52
N ALA A 283 8.21 -4.01 -23.97
CA ALA A 283 8.21 -2.85 -23.09
C ALA A 283 7.01 -2.83 -22.14
N LEU A 284 5.82 -3.23 -22.61
CA LEU A 284 4.62 -3.35 -21.79
C LEU A 284 4.75 -4.46 -20.74
N LEU A 285 5.27 -5.63 -21.11
CA LEU A 285 5.50 -6.75 -20.20
C LEU A 285 6.54 -6.42 -19.12
N LEU A 286 7.61 -5.71 -19.48
CA LEU A 286 8.60 -5.22 -18.50
C LEU A 286 7.98 -4.19 -17.53
N LYS A 287 7.12 -3.29 -18.04
CA LYS A 287 6.35 -2.38 -17.20
C LYS A 287 5.40 -3.15 -16.27
N LYS A 288 4.73 -4.20 -16.73
CA LYS A 288 3.89 -5.07 -15.90
C LYS A 288 4.70 -5.73 -14.77
N LYS A 289 5.93 -6.16 -15.06
CA LYS A 289 6.82 -6.80 -14.10
C LYS A 289 7.26 -5.85 -12.97
N SER A 290 7.47 -4.57 -13.26
CA SER A 290 7.90 -3.59 -12.24
C SER A 290 6.78 -3.13 -11.31
N LEU A 291 5.51 -3.31 -11.69
CA LEU A 291 4.37 -2.98 -10.85
C LEU A 291 4.19 -4.02 -9.75
N ARG A 292 4.34 -3.58 -8.49
CA ARG A 292 3.97 -4.34 -7.29
C ARG A 292 2.71 -3.73 -6.67
N ASN A 293 1.93 -4.58 -6.01
CA ASN A 293 0.78 -4.17 -5.22
C ASN A 293 1.14 -4.28 -3.74
N GLY A 294 0.55 -3.44 -2.89
CA GLY A 294 0.67 -3.53 -1.43
C GLY A 294 2.06 -3.27 -0.86
N ASP A 295 2.33 -3.87 0.29
CA ASP A 295 3.57 -3.71 1.04
C ASP A 295 4.78 -4.34 0.34
N SER A 296 5.97 -3.79 0.59
CA SER A 296 7.22 -4.47 0.26
C SER A 296 7.52 -5.59 1.29
N PRO A 297 8.37 -6.56 0.96
CA PRO A 297 8.77 -7.62 1.89
C PRO A 297 9.32 -7.06 3.21
N GLU A 298 10.11 -5.99 3.14
CA GLU A 298 10.70 -5.33 4.30
C GLU A 298 9.62 -4.67 5.18
N MET A 299 8.67 -3.97 4.55
CA MET A 299 7.54 -3.35 5.26
C MET A 299 6.64 -4.39 5.93
N HIS A 300 6.39 -5.52 5.27
CA HIS A 300 5.60 -6.61 5.84
C HIS A 300 6.28 -7.20 7.08
N VAL A 301 7.58 -7.52 6.98
CA VAL A 301 8.38 -8.04 8.11
C VAL A 301 8.39 -7.05 9.27
N GLU A 302 8.61 -5.76 9.00
CA GLU A 302 8.59 -4.72 10.04
C GLU A 302 7.26 -4.67 10.79
N LYS A 303 6.12 -4.70 10.08
CA LYS A 303 4.78 -4.68 10.68
C LYS A 303 4.53 -5.93 11.53
N VAL A 304 4.85 -7.11 11.01
CA VAL A 304 4.65 -8.38 11.72
C VAL A 304 5.54 -8.49 12.94
N ASP A 305 6.81 -8.11 12.85
CA ASP A 305 7.75 -8.15 13.97
C ASP A 305 7.34 -7.16 15.07
N LYS A 306 6.87 -5.97 14.70
CA LYS A 306 6.30 -5.02 15.67
C LYS A 306 5.12 -5.65 16.43
N LEU A 307 4.17 -6.27 15.73
CA LEU A 307 3.03 -6.92 16.37
C LEU A 307 3.45 -8.11 17.23
N LYS A 308 4.46 -8.90 16.82
CA LYS A 308 5.01 -10.00 17.64
C LYS A 308 5.63 -9.51 18.94
N ILE A 309 6.42 -8.43 18.89
CA ILE A 309 7.01 -7.80 20.09
C ILE A 309 5.91 -7.30 21.03
N LEU A 310 4.85 -6.71 20.48
CA LEU A 310 3.70 -6.22 21.26
C LEU A 310 2.91 -7.39 21.88
N SER A 311 2.69 -8.47 21.15
CA SER A 311 2.06 -9.70 21.66
C SER A 311 2.86 -10.29 22.82
N GLU A 312 4.18 -10.40 22.68
CA GLU A 312 5.06 -10.86 23.76
C GLU A 312 5.04 -9.91 24.97
N SER A 313 5.00 -8.60 24.74
CA SER A 313 4.90 -7.59 25.80
C SER A 313 3.58 -7.69 26.58
N LEU A 314 2.45 -7.89 25.88
CA LEU A 314 1.14 -8.11 26.49
C LEU A 314 1.11 -9.41 27.30
N LEU A 315 1.71 -10.48 26.79
CA LEU A 315 1.82 -11.76 27.51
C LEU A 315 2.65 -11.60 28.79
N ASN A 316 3.79 -10.92 28.71
CA ASN A 316 4.64 -10.64 29.86
C ASN A 316 3.94 -9.77 30.90
N SER A 317 3.23 -8.72 30.46
CA SER A 317 2.43 -7.85 31.33
C SER A 317 1.32 -8.65 32.04
N THR A 318 0.62 -9.49 31.29
CA THR A 318 -0.43 -10.38 31.81
C THR A 318 0.12 -11.34 32.86
N SER A 319 1.25 -12.01 32.58
CA SER A 319 1.89 -12.92 33.53
C SER A 319 2.34 -12.19 34.80
N LYS A 320 2.85 -10.96 34.67
CA LYS A 320 3.24 -10.13 35.82
C LYS A 320 2.04 -9.75 36.67
N ALA A 321 0.91 -9.37 36.06
CA ALA A 321 -0.33 -9.08 36.77
C ALA A 321 -0.91 -10.33 37.46
N GLU A 322 -0.89 -11.48 36.79
CA GLU A 322 -1.33 -12.77 37.37
C GLU A 322 -0.52 -13.15 38.61
N LYS A 323 0.81 -12.97 38.57
CA LYS A 323 1.67 -13.17 39.75
C LYS A 323 1.31 -12.25 40.92
N ARG A 324 1.02 -10.98 40.64
CA ARG A 324 0.59 -10.01 41.67
C ARG A 324 -0.75 -10.38 42.28
N ILE A 325 -1.72 -10.86 41.48
CA ILE A 325 -2.99 -11.36 42.00
C ILE A 325 -2.76 -12.56 42.92
N LEU A 326 -1.90 -13.51 42.52
CA LEU A 326 -1.60 -14.67 43.34
C LEU A 326 -0.99 -14.25 44.69
N GLU A 327 -0.02 -13.34 44.67
CA GLU A 327 0.61 -12.80 45.88
C GLU A 327 -0.41 -12.09 46.79
N GLN A 328 -1.28 -11.25 46.22
CA GLN A 328 -2.35 -10.58 46.97
C GLN A 328 -3.37 -11.56 47.56
N ARG A 329 -3.69 -12.65 46.85
CA ARG A 329 -4.56 -13.71 47.37
C ARG A 329 -3.95 -14.39 48.58
N THR A 330 -2.65 -14.68 48.55
CA THR A 330 -1.92 -15.20 49.72
C THR A 330 -1.97 -14.23 50.89
N GLN A 331 -1.67 -12.94 50.67
CA GLN A 331 -1.74 -11.93 51.74
C GLN A 331 -3.15 -11.81 52.35
N LYS A 332 -4.18 -11.90 51.51
CA LYS A 332 -5.58 -11.89 51.97
C LYS A 332 -5.93 -13.13 52.78
N GLU A 333 -5.46 -14.31 52.36
CA GLU A 333 -5.62 -15.56 53.10
C GLU A 333 -4.94 -15.49 54.47
N ASP A 334 -3.72 -14.98 54.53
CA ASP A 334 -2.98 -14.77 55.79
C ASP A 334 -3.71 -13.79 56.72
N ALA A 335 -4.22 -12.67 56.19
CA ALA A 335 -5.00 -11.70 56.96
C ALA A 335 -6.32 -12.31 57.50
N LEU A 336 -6.99 -13.16 56.71
CA LEU A 336 -8.19 -13.87 57.15
C LEU A 336 -7.87 -14.89 58.25
N ASN A 337 -6.80 -15.66 58.10
CA ASN A 337 -6.35 -16.63 59.10
C ASN A 337 -5.99 -15.94 60.42
N PHE A 338 -5.27 -14.81 60.34
CA PHE A 338 -4.94 -14.00 61.51
C PHE A 338 -6.20 -13.46 62.20
N ARG A 339 -7.18 -12.96 61.45
CA ARG A 339 -8.45 -12.48 62.01
C ARG A 339 -9.19 -13.58 62.77
N VAL A 340 -9.27 -14.79 62.21
CA VAL A 340 -9.92 -15.93 62.87
C VAL A 340 -9.18 -16.28 64.17
N ALA A 341 -7.85 -16.44 64.11
CA ALA A 341 -7.05 -16.76 65.28
C ALA A 341 -7.17 -15.70 66.39
N LYS A 342 -7.12 -14.41 66.04
CA LYS A 342 -7.26 -13.32 67.01
C LYS A 342 -8.68 -13.22 67.58
N GLY A 343 -9.69 -13.47 66.76
CA GLY A 343 -11.09 -13.52 67.19
C GLY A 343 -11.34 -14.64 68.19
N ASP A 344 -10.78 -15.82 67.96
CA ASP A 344 -10.88 -16.97 68.86
C ASP A 344 -10.17 -16.72 70.20
N GLU A 345 -8.97 -16.12 70.18
CA GLU A 345 -8.21 -15.72 71.37
C GLU A 345 -9.03 -14.75 72.26
N ILE A 346 -9.56 -13.69 71.67
CA ILE A 346 -10.35 -12.68 72.40
C ILE A 346 -11.69 -13.26 72.87
N SER A 347 -12.35 -14.13 72.07
CA SER A 347 -13.58 -14.81 72.47
C SER A 347 -13.35 -15.75 73.66
N GLN A 348 -12.21 -16.44 73.68
CA GLN A 348 -11.82 -17.28 74.80
C GLN A 348 -11.59 -16.44 76.07
N LEU A 349 -10.88 -15.32 75.95
CA LEU A 349 -10.69 -14.37 77.05
C LEU A 349 -12.03 -13.82 77.58
N GLU A 350 -12.96 -13.47 76.69
CA GLU A 350 -14.31 -13.04 77.08
C GLU A 350 -15.06 -14.13 77.87
N LYS A 351 -14.96 -15.39 77.45
CA LYS A 351 -15.60 -16.54 78.15
C LYS A 351 -14.97 -16.81 79.51
N GLU A 352 -13.65 -16.79 79.60
CA GLU A 352 -12.90 -16.99 80.85
C GLU A 352 -13.27 -15.92 81.88
N LEU A 353 -13.24 -14.65 81.48
CA LEU A 353 -13.68 -13.54 82.33
C LEU A 353 -15.16 -13.68 82.72
N SER A 354 -16.01 -14.18 81.83
CA SER A 354 -17.43 -14.42 82.13
C SER A 354 -17.67 -15.58 83.12
N VAL A 355 -16.81 -16.60 83.12
CA VAL A 355 -16.84 -17.68 84.12
C VAL A 355 -16.30 -17.18 85.45
N GLU A 356 -15.17 -16.46 85.43
CA GLU A 356 -14.59 -15.82 86.61
C GLU A 356 -15.62 -14.89 87.28
N ILE A 357 -16.33 -14.07 86.51
CA ILE A 357 -17.43 -13.22 87.01
C ILE A 357 -18.52 -14.06 87.67
N ARG A 358 -18.95 -15.19 87.07
CA ARG A 358 -19.99 -16.07 87.65
C ARG A 358 -19.53 -16.76 88.94
N GLU A 359 -18.28 -17.20 89.01
CA GLU A 359 -17.70 -17.75 90.23
C GLU A 359 -17.54 -16.69 91.32
N MET A 360 -17.16 -15.47 90.93
CA MET A 360 -17.08 -14.30 91.80
C MET A 360 -18.46 -13.82 92.23
N GLU A 361 -19.53 -14.01 91.43
CA GLU A 361 -20.92 -13.75 91.80
C GLU A 361 -21.43 -14.73 92.86
N LYS A 362 -21.03 -16.00 92.81
CA LYS A 362 -21.35 -16.97 93.86
C LYS A 362 -20.67 -16.60 95.20
N ARG A 363 -19.46 -16.06 95.15
CA ARG A 363 -18.72 -15.52 96.31
C ARG A 363 -19.19 -14.11 96.74
N LYS A 364 -19.83 -13.35 95.85
CA LYS A 364 -20.38 -11.99 96.07
C LYS A 364 -21.56 -12.01 97.04
N ASP A 365 -22.38 -13.06 97.03
CA ASP A 365 -23.43 -13.26 98.04
C ASP A 365 -22.84 -13.37 99.47
N GLU A 366 -21.56 -13.77 99.58
CA GLU A 366 -20.82 -13.86 100.85
C GLU A 366 -20.07 -12.55 101.20
N LEU A 367 -19.71 -11.72 100.20
CA LEU A 367 -18.91 -10.49 100.30
C LEU A 367 -19.71 -9.19 100.14
N GLU A 368 -21.04 -9.24 100.16
CA GLU A 368 -21.95 -8.08 100.17
C GLU A 368 -21.68 -7.08 101.32
N ALA A 369 -20.82 -7.47 102.28
CA ALA A 369 -20.24 -6.64 103.32
C ALA A 369 -18.89 -5.95 102.96
N GLU A 370 -18.00 -6.57 102.18
CA GLU A 370 -16.80 -5.93 101.60
C GLU A 370 -17.11 -5.07 100.35
N LEU A 371 -18.37 -5.11 99.94
CA LEU A 371 -19.04 -4.47 98.80
C LEU A 371 -18.63 -3.04 98.45
N LYS A 372 -18.30 -2.19 99.43
CA LYS A 372 -17.85 -0.81 99.15
C LYS A 372 -16.45 -0.75 98.53
N LYS A 373 -15.54 -1.62 98.98
CA LYS A 373 -14.18 -1.77 98.42
C LYS A 373 -14.20 -2.58 97.12
N VAL A 374 -15.15 -3.51 97.00
CA VAL A 374 -15.40 -4.27 95.78
C VAL A 374 -15.99 -3.40 94.66
N ASN A 375 -16.76 -2.34 94.97
CA ASN A 375 -17.31 -1.44 93.95
C ASN A 375 -16.23 -0.75 93.09
N THR A 376 -15.08 -0.38 93.67
CA THR A 376 -13.94 0.16 92.91
C THR A 376 -13.30 -0.90 92.00
N SER A 377 -13.20 -2.15 92.46
CA SER A 377 -12.67 -3.27 91.69
C SER A 377 -13.64 -3.75 90.60
N LEU A 378 -14.95 -3.71 90.83
CA LEU A 378 -16.00 -4.01 89.85
C LEU A 378 -16.00 -2.99 88.71
N ASN A 379 -15.83 -1.71 89.02
CA ASN A 379 -15.71 -0.67 88.00
C ASN A 379 -14.43 -0.87 87.17
N SER A 380 -13.32 -1.30 87.80
CA SER A 380 -12.10 -1.68 87.08
C SER A 380 -12.30 -2.90 86.17
N ALA A 381 -12.98 -3.96 86.62
CA ALA A 381 -13.27 -5.14 85.79
C ALA A 381 -14.24 -4.84 84.63
N ARG A 382 -15.28 -4.01 84.88
CA ARG A 382 -16.19 -3.52 83.84
C ARG A 382 -15.48 -2.68 82.79
N ALA A 383 -14.52 -1.84 83.21
CA ALA A 383 -13.68 -1.10 82.28
C ALA A 383 -12.80 -2.06 81.44
N ARG A 384 -12.23 -3.11 82.04
CA ARG A 384 -11.42 -4.10 81.31
C ARG A 384 -12.20 -4.88 80.25
N ILE A 385 -13.39 -5.40 80.57
CA ILE A 385 -14.22 -6.11 79.57
C ILE A 385 -14.75 -5.15 78.48
N HIS A 386 -15.04 -3.89 78.83
CA HIS A 386 -15.42 -2.87 77.86
C HIS A 386 -14.27 -2.54 76.90
N ASN A 387 -13.06 -2.32 77.42
CA ASN A 387 -11.87 -2.06 76.61
C ASN A 387 -11.57 -3.24 75.67
N ALA A 388 -11.62 -4.48 76.15
CA ALA A 388 -11.41 -5.66 75.31
C ALA A 388 -12.46 -5.77 74.17
N ARG A 389 -13.70 -5.35 74.42
CA ARG A 389 -14.75 -5.29 73.39
C ARG A 389 -14.50 -4.18 72.38
N GLU A 390 -14.11 -3.00 72.83
CA GLU A 390 -13.75 -1.90 71.92
C GLU A 390 -12.53 -2.25 71.07
N GLU A 391 -11.52 -2.92 71.63
CA GLU A 391 -10.34 -3.37 70.90
C GLU A 391 -10.72 -4.39 69.83
N ARG A 392 -11.64 -5.33 70.13
CA ARG A 392 -12.20 -6.24 69.14
C ARG A 392 -12.90 -5.49 68.01
N GLU A 393 -13.77 -4.54 68.34
CA GLU A 393 -14.50 -3.75 67.34
C GLU A 393 -13.57 -2.91 66.46
N LYS A 394 -12.54 -2.28 67.04
CA LYS A 394 -11.51 -1.53 66.31
C LYS A 394 -10.67 -2.44 65.41
N PHE A 395 -10.31 -3.64 65.90
CA PHE A 395 -9.59 -4.63 65.12
C PHE A 395 -10.42 -5.13 63.93
N ASP A 396 -11.70 -5.44 64.15
CA ASP A 396 -12.61 -5.89 63.10
C ASP A 396 -12.78 -4.81 62.02
N GLU A 397 -12.93 -3.55 62.42
CA GLU A 397 -13.02 -2.41 61.49
C GLU A 397 -11.73 -2.24 60.67
N ALA A 398 -10.55 -2.23 61.32
CA ALA A 398 -9.27 -2.12 60.63
C ALA A 398 -9.01 -3.32 59.68
N SER A 399 -9.35 -4.54 60.13
CA SER A 399 -9.23 -5.75 59.33
C SER A 399 -10.15 -5.71 58.10
N ASN A 400 -11.39 -5.23 58.25
CA ASN A 400 -12.32 -5.06 57.14
C ASN A 400 -11.79 -4.05 56.11
N GLN A 401 -11.17 -2.95 56.56
CA GLN A 401 -10.55 -1.97 55.66
C GLN A 401 -9.40 -2.58 54.84
N ILE A 402 -8.55 -3.40 55.46
CA ILE A 402 -7.46 -4.11 54.75
C ILE A 402 -8.03 -5.06 53.70
N LEU A 403 -9.05 -5.86 54.05
CA LEU A 403 -9.69 -6.79 53.11
C LEU A 403 -10.36 -6.07 51.94
N MET A 404 -11.01 -4.95 52.20
CA MET A 404 -11.62 -4.09 51.17
C MET A 404 -10.56 -3.55 50.20
N HIS A 405 -9.42 -3.06 50.71
CA HIS A 405 -8.33 -2.56 49.89
C HIS A 405 -7.71 -3.65 49.00
N LEU A 406 -7.42 -4.82 49.59
CA LEU A 406 -6.90 -5.97 48.83
C LEU A 406 -7.86 -6.42 47.73
N LYS A 407 -9.17 -6.43 48.03
CA LYS A 407 -10.19 -6.76 47.04
C LYS A 407 -10.26 -5.74 45.90
N ALA A 408 -10.24 -4.44 46.22
CA ALA A 408 -10.26 -3.40 45.20
C ALA A 408 -9.05 -3.49 44.25
N LYS A 409 -7.86 -3.79 44.79
CA LYS A 409 -6.65 -4.01 43.98
C LYS A 409 -6.71 -5.28 43.14
N GLU A 410 -7.25 -6.37 43.67
CA GLU A 410 -7.50 -7.61 42.91
C GLU A 410 -8.45 -7.34 41.73
N ASP A 411 -9.55 -6.62 41.96
CA ASP A 411 -10.54 -6.29 40.93
C ASP A 411 -9.94 -5.35 39.84
N GLU A 412 -9.07 -4.41 40.22
CA GLU A 412 -8.34 -3.52 39.29
C GLU A 412 -7.37 -4.32 38.40
N LEU A 413 -6.55 -5.19 39.00
CA LEU A 413 -5.62 -6.04 38.26
C LEU A 413 -6.35 -7.05 37.36
N ALA A 414 -7.48 -7.60 37.82
CA ALA A 414 -8.28 -8.52 37.02
C ALA A 414 -8.81 -7.85 35.74
N LYS A 415 -9.27 -6.58 35.84
CA LYS A 415 -9.69 -5.79 34.67
C LYS A 415 -8.51 -5.55 33.71
N SER A 416 -7.34 -5.19 34.23
CA SER A 416 -6.13 -5.00 33.40
C SER A 416 -5.74 -6.30 32.67
N ILE A 417 -5.81 -7.46 33.32
CA ILE A 417 -5.56 -8.76 32.67
C ILE A 417 -6.55 -9.02 31.55
N THR A 418 -7.85 -8.73 31.76
CA THR A 418 -8.86 -8.94 30.71
C THR A 418 -8.60 -8.04 29.50
N SER A 419 -8.25 -6.76 29.70
CA SER A 419 -7.94 -5.85 28.60
C SER A 419 -6.66 -6.26 27.85
N CYS A 420 -5.58 -6.61 28.58
CA CYS A 420 -4.34 -7.09 27.96
C CYS A 420 -4.53 -8.39 27.16
N ARG A 421 -5.37 -9.31 27.65
CA ARG A 421 -5.66 -10.57 26.96
C ARG A 421 -6.49 -10.34 25.71
N ALA A 422 -7.52 -9.51 25.79
CA ALA A 422 -8.33 -9.14 24.63
C ALA A 422 -7.46 -8.49 23.54
N GLU A 423 -6.58 -7.57 23.90
CA GLU A 423 -5.64 -6.96 22.97
C GLU A 423 -4.67 -7.98 22.37
N ALA A 424 -4.16 -8.93 23.16
CA ALA A 424 -3.27 -9.98 22.65
C ALA A 424 -3.96 -10.88 21.63
N ASP A 425 -5.22 -11.27 21.88
CA ASP A 425 -6.02 -12.06 20.96
C ASP A 425 -6.27 -11.32 19.64
N VAL A 426 -6.51 -10.00 19.71
CA VAL A 426 -6.63 -9.12 18.55
C VAL A 426 -5.31 -9.05 17.77
N VAL A 427 -4.20 -8.75 18.44
CA VAL A 427 -2.88 -8.67 17.82
C VAL A 427 -2.52 -9.99 17.11
N ASN A 428 -2.79 -11.13 17.75
CA ASN A 428 -2.55 -12.45 17.15
C ASN A 428 -3.43 -12.69 15.91
N SER A 429 -4.69 -12.27 15.95
CA SER A 429 -5.59 -12.35 14.79
C SER A 429 -5.08 -11.50 13.62
N TRP A 430 -4.54 -10.31 13.91
CA TRP A 430 -3.90 -9.45 12.91
C TRP A 430 -2.63 -10.06 12.33
N ILE A 431 -1.76 -10.66 13.16
CA ILE A 431 -0.56 -11.37 12.68
C ILE A 431 -0.97 -12.48 11.70
N ASN A 432 -1.92 -13.33 12.09
CA ASN A 432 -2.40 -14.42 11.25
C ASN A 432 -2.99 -13.92 9.92
N PHE A 433 -3.77 -12.84 9.97
CA PHE A 433 -4.34 -12.23 8.77
C PHE A 433 -3.27 -11.64 7.84
N LEU A 434 -2.28 -10.93 8.39
CA LEU A 434 -1.20 -10.35 7.61
C LEU A 434 -0.33 -11.43 6.97
N ASP A 435 0.02 -12.48 7.70
CA ASP A 435 0.80 -13.60 7.19
C ASP A 435 0.02 -14.36 6.10
N ALA A 436 -1.27 -14.66 6.32
CA ALA A 436 -2.11 -15.33 5.34
C ALA A 436 -2.28 -14.50 4.05
N THR A 437 -2.55 -13.20 4.21
CA THR A 437 -2.69 -12.28 3.07
C THR A 437 -1.38 -12.11 2.31
N TRP A 438 -0.26 -12.05 3.02
CA TRP A 438 1.07 -11.98 2.42
C TRP A 438 1.37 -13.22 1.57
N VAL A 439 1.08 -14.42 2.06
CA VAL A 439 1.24 -15.68 1.30
C VAL A 439 0.40 -15.66 0.01
N LEU A 440 -0.83 -15.15 0.07
CA LEU A 440 -1.69 -15.00 -1.10
C LEU A 440 -1.11 -14.00 -2.11
N GLN A 441 -0.66 -12.84 -1.62
CA GLN A 441 -0.07 -11.78 -2.44
C GLN A 441 1.25 -12.22 -3.10
N THR A 442 2.12 -12.92 -2.38
CA THR A 442 3.38 -13.43 -2.92
C THR A 442 3.14 -14.51 -3.96
N THR A 443 2.22 -15.45 -3.69
CA THR A 443 1.85 -16.50 -4.66
C THR A 443 1.31 -15.91 -5.97
N ASP A 444 0.41 -14.92 -5.87
CA ASP A 444 -0.13 -14.23 -7.06
C ASP A 444 0.97 -13.44 -7.81
N THR A 445 1.84 -12.75 -7.07
CA THR A 445 2.96 -12.01 -7.64
C THR A 445 3.94 -12.94 -8.36
N GLU A 446 4.26 -14.09 -7.76
CA GLU A 446 5.12 -15.13 -8.36
C GLU A 446 4.47 -15.74 -9.60
N GLN A 447 3.18 -16.07 -9.55
CA GLN A 447 2.44 -16.57 -10.71
C GLN A 447 2.45 -15.55 -11.86
N LYS A 448 2.17 -14.28 -11.55
CA LYS A 448 2.25 -13.17 -12.52
C LYS A 448 3.65 -13.04 -13.09
N GLU A 449 4.69 -13.05 -12.26
CA GLU A 449 6.08 -12.93 -12.72
C GLU A 449 6.47 -14.11 -13.61
N ASN A 450 6.09 -15.33 -13.25
CA ASN A 450 6.33 -16.53 -14.06
C ASN A 450 5.61 -16.45 -15.41
N GLN A 451 4.35 -15.98 -15.42
CA GLN A 451 3.60 -15.77 -16.66
C GLN A 451 4.26 -14.72 -17.55
N VAL A 452 4.64 -13.58 -16.98
CA VAL A 452 5.31 -12.49 -17.72
C VAL A 452 6.67 -12.94 -18.26
N ASN A 453 7.45 -13.69 -17.47
CA ASN A 453 8.73 -14.24 -17.91
C ASN A 453 8.53 -15.26 -19.06
N GLY A 454 7.52 -16.12 -18.97
CA GLY A 454 7.17 -17.06 -20.04
C GLY A 454 6.74 -16.36 -21.33
N ASP A 455 5.92 -15.30 -21.23
CA ASP A 455 5.52 -14.49 -22.38
C ASP A 455 6.71 -13.71 -22.97
N LEU A 456 7.58 -13.13 -22.12
CA LEU A 456 8.81 -12.48 -22.56
C LEU A 456 9.74 -13.45 -23.31
N GLU A 457 9.89 -14.69 -22.84
CA GLU A 457 10.68 -15.70 -23.55
C GLU A 457 10.04 -16.08 -24.89
N ARG A 458 8.73 -16.35 -24.93
CA ARG A 458 8.01 -16.73 -26.15
C ARG A 458 8.11 -15.65 -27.23
N TYR A 459 7.86 -14.39 -26.87
CA TYR A 459 7.91 -13.27 -27.82
C TYR A 459 9.34 -12.80 -28.11
N GLY A 460 10.28 -13.02 -27.19
CA GLY A 460 11.71 -12.88 -27.44
C GLY A 460 12.20 -13.85 -28.53
N ASP A 461 11.86 -15.13 -28.42
CA ASP A 461 12.18 -16.14 -29.45
C ASP A 461 11.46 -15.82 -30.78
N HIS A 462 10.22 -15.32 -30.74
CA HIS A 462 9.52 -14.86 -31.95
C HIS A 462 10.22 -13.67 -32.63
N PHE A 463 10.66 -12.69 -31.85
CA PHE A 463 11.42 -11.52 -32.31
C PHE A 463 12.75 -11.93 -32.97
N VAL A 464 13.49 -12.87 -32.37
CA VAL A 464 14.74 -13.39 -32.95
C VAL A 464 14.47 -14.06 -34.29
N ASN A 465 13.43 -14.91 -34.39
CA ASN A 465 13.08 -15.56 -35.64
C ASN A 465 12.68 -14.56 -36.74
N LEU A 466 11.85 -13.57 -36.43
CA LEU A 466 11.49 -12.51 -37.36
C LEU A 466 12.73 -11.72 -37.83
N SER A 467 13.65 -11.42 -36.91
CA SER A 467 14.90 -10.73 -37.22
C SER A 467 15.77 -11.54 -38.17
N VAL A 468 15.90 -12.85 -37.96
CA VAL A 468 16.65 -13.75 -38.86
C VAL A 468 16.04 -13.75 -40.26
N HIS A 469 14.73 -13.89 -40.38
CA HIS A 469 14.05 -13.89 -41.67
C HIS A 469 14.24 -12.57 -42.42
N LEU A 470 14.05 -11.45 -41.72
CA LEU A 470 14.17 -10.11 -42.32
C LEU A 470 15.61 -9.78 -42.74
N LEU A 471 16.60 -10.09 -41.89
CA LEU A 471 18.02 -9.90 -42.24
C LEU A 471 18.46 -10.80 -43.39
N SER A 472 17.94 -12.02 -43.47
CA SER A 472 18.20 -12.92 -44.60
C SER A 472 17.61 -12.35 -45.90
N ALA A 473 16.37 -11.87 -45.87
CA ALA A 473 15.73 -11.21 -47.02
C ALA A 473 16.50 -9.97 -47.47
N TYR A 474 16.94 -9.11 -46.53
CA TYR A 474 17.78 -7.96 -46.87
C TYR A 474 19.11 -8.35 -47.49
N LYS A 475 19.79 -9.37 -46.94
CA LYS A 475 21.02 -9.91 -47.50
C LYS A 475 20.83 -10.42 -48.94
N GLU A 476 19.74 -11.13 -49.20
CA GLU A 476 19.40 -11.65 -50.54
C GLU A 476 19.04 -10.53 -51.53
N GLN A 477 18.40 -9.44 -51.08
CA GLN A 477 18.10 -8.28 -51.94
C GLN A 477 19.32 -7.40 -52.21
N LEU A 478 20.23 -7.26 -51.24
CA LEU A 478 21.42 -6.43 -51.35
C LEU A 478 22.41 -7.00 -52.36
N GLY A 479 22.66 -8.32 -52.37
CA GLY A 479 23.66 -8.94 -53.26
C GLY A 479 23.46 -8.62 -54.75
N PRO A 480 22.30 -8.92 -55.36
CA PRO A 480 21.97 -8.55 -56.74
C PRO A 480 21.98 -7.04 -56.97
N SER A 481 21.62 -6.24 -55.97
CA SER A 481 21.66 -4.78 -56.06
C SER A 481 23.08 -4.24 -56.14
N VAL A 482 24.04 -4.82 -55.40
CA VAL A 482 25.47 -4.47 -55.54
C VAL A 482 26.00 -4.81 -56.93
N ILE A 483 25.62 -5.98 -57.48
CA ILE A 483 26.02 -6.38 -58.83
C ILE A 483 25.45 -5.40 -59.88
N ARG A 484 24.16 -5.06 -59.79
CA ARG A 484 23.53 -4.06 -60.66
C ARG A 484 24.16 -2.68 -60.52
N MET A 485 24.51 -2.26 -59.30
CA MET A 485 25.16 -0.97 -59.06
C MET A 485 26.52 -0.90 -59.74
N LYS A 486 27.33 -1.97 -59.63
CA LYS A 486 28.61 -2.07 -60.35
C LYS A 486 28.44 -2.02 -61.87
N GLY A 487 27.40 -2.68 -62.39
CA GLY A 487 27.03 -2.63 -63.82
C GLY A 487 26.67 -1.21 -64.27
N LEU A 488 25.72 -0.55 -63.58
CA LEU A 488 25.30 0.83 -63.89
C LEU A 488 26.47 1.82 -63.81
N VAL A 489 27.36 1.68 -62.84
CA VAL A 489 28.58 2.49 -62.71
C VAL A 489 29.50 2.27 -63.92
N ALA A 490 29.71 1.02 -64.35
CA ALA A 490 30.52 0.71 -65.53
C ALA A 490 29.89 1.26 -66.84
N ASP A 491 28.56 1.20 -66.96
CA ASP A 491 27.81 1.71 -68.11
C ASP A 491 27.83 3.25 -68.15
N LEU A 492 27.68 3.92 -67.01
CA LEU A 492 27.81 5.38 -66.87
C LEU A 492 29.23 5.87 -67.18
N HIS A 493 30.26 5.14 -66.76
CA HIS A 493 31.65 5.42 -67.13
C HIS A 493 31.92 5.20 -68.63
N SER A 494 31.31 4.20 -69.25
CA SER A 494 31.39 3.96 -70.69
C SER A 494 30.70 5.07 -71.50
N CYS A 495 29.66 5.70 -70.95
CA CYS A 495 29.04 6.91 -71.53
C CYS A 495 29.93 8.16 -71.39
N GLN A 496 30.89 8.18 -70.46
CA GLN A 496 31.79 9.31 -70.21
C GLN A 496 33.08 9.26 -71.04
N GLY A 497 33.47 8.07 -71.54
CA GLY A 497 34.65 7.86 -72.39
C GLY A 497 34.49 8.26 -73.86
N SER A 498 33.32 8.75 -74.29
CA SER A 498 33.06 9.18 -75.66
C SER A 498 33.34 10.68 -75.90
N GLU A 499 34.41 11.22 -75.31
CA GLU A 499 35.05 12.42 -75.83
C GLU A 499 36.10 11.99 -76.86
N ILE A 500 35.72 12.01 -78.15
CA ILE A 500 36.51 12.42 -79.34
C ILE A 500 35.82 11.83 -80.58
N ALA A 501 34.93 12.62 -81.19
CA ALA A 501 34.91 12.98 -82.62
C ALA A 501 33.50 13.50 -83.02
N PRO A 502 33.40 14.61 -83.78
CA PRO A 502 32.11 15.23 -84.08
C PRO A 502 31.46 14.66 -85.36
N ILE A 503 30.15 14.93 -85.49
CA ILE A 503 29.27 14.78 -86.68
C ILE A 503 28.59 13.39 -86.70
N ILE A 504 27.29 13.21 -86.42
CA ILE A 504 26.10 13.70 -87.16
C ILE A 504 24.95 14.06 -86.19
N LYS A 505 24.22 15.15 -86.49
CA LYS A 505 23.05 15.64 -85.75
C LYS A 505 21.81 14.75 -86.00
N ASP A 506 21.62 13.72 -85.18
CA ASP A 506 20.29 13.14 -84.84
C ASP A 506 20.32 12.19 -83.61
N GLU A 507 21.48 11.77 -83.12
CA GLU A 507 21.61 10.80 -82.00
C GLU A 507 21.75 11.42 -80.60
N GLY A 508 21.96 12.73 -80.50
CA GLY A 508 22.24 13.40 -79.22
C GLY A 508 21.09 13.35 -78.20
N SER A 509 19.83 13.34 -78.66
CA SER A 509 18.65 13.27 -77.77
C SER A 509 18.43 11.86 -77.20
N LYS A 510 18.77 10.80 -77.95
CA LYS A 510 18.68 9.41 -77.50
C LYS A 510 19.77 9.07 -76.48
N ALA A 511 20.99 9.56 -76.70
CA ALA A 511 22.10 9.36 -75.76
C ALA A 511 21.87 10.09 -74.42
N ILE A 512 21.35 11.32 -74.46
CA ILE A 512 20.98 12.08 -73.25
C ILE A 512 19.84 11.40 -72.49
N ASN A 513 18.81 10.92 -73.18
CA ASN A 513 17.71 10.18 -72.54
C ASN A 513 18.18 8.83 -71.96
N HIS A 514 19.12 8.15 -72.63
CA HIS A 514 19.68 6.90 -72.14
C HIS A 514 20.52 7.11 -70.88
N ARG A 515 21.41 8.12 -70.86
CA ARG A 515 22.18 8.50 -69.66
C ARG A 515 21.27 8.89 -68.51
N LYS A 516 20.25 9.71 -68.75
CA LYS A 516 19.28 10.13 -67.74
C LYS A 516 18.55 8.93 -67.10
N ASN A 517 18.16 7.94 -67.90
CA ASN A 517 17.53 6.71 -67.39
C ASN A 517 18.50 5.85 -66.55
N LEU A 518 19.79 5.82 -66.90
CA LEU A 518 20.81 5.12 -66.12
C LEU A 518 21.12 5.84 -64.78
N GLU A 519 21.14 7.18 -64.78
CA GLU A 519 21.31 8.00 -63.58
C GLU A 519 20.10 7.88 -62.64
N GLU A 520 18.87 7.90 -63.18
CA GLU A 520 17.63 7.70 -62.41
C GLU A 520 17.57 6.29 -61.80
N GLY A 521 17.92 5.25 -62.57
CA GLY A 521 18.03 3.88 -62.06
C GLY A 521 19.13 3.69 -61.00
N PHE A 522 20.23 4.45 -61.09
CA PHE A 522 21.26 4.48 -60.05
C PHE A 522 20.74 5.14 -58.76
N LEU A 523 20.06 6.29 -58.87
CA LEU A 523 19.49 7.00 -57.71
C LEU A 523 18.38 6.18 -57.01
N GLU A 524 17.53 5.49 -57.77
CA GLU A 524 16.50 4.61 -57.21
C GLU A 524 17.12 3.43 -56.45
N LEU A 525 18.18 2.83 -57.02
CA LEU A 525 18.93 1.75 -56.38
C LEU A 525 19.68 2.24 -55.12
N GLU A 526 20.30 3.43 -55.18
CA GLU A 526 20.97 4.09 -54.05
C GLU A 526 19.97 4.37 -52.91
N ALA A 527 18.79 4.89 -53.23
CA ALA A 527 17.71 5.11 -52.26
C ALA A 527 17.21 3.80 -51.62
N LYS A 528 17.08 2.72 -52.41
CA LYS A 528 16.69 1.40 -51.91
C LYS A 528 17.75 0.80 -50.98
N ILE A 529 19.02 0.88 -51.36
CA ILE A 529 20.16 0.44 -50.53
C ILE A 529 20.22 1.24 -49.23
N LEU A 530 20.03 2.56 -49.30
CA LEU A 530 20.03 3.43 -48.13
C LEU A 530 18.88 3.09 -47.17
N THR A 531 17.69 2.86 -47.69
CA THR A 531 16.51 2.45 -46.91
C THR A 531 16.75 1.13 -46.17
N ILE A 532 17.25 0.12 -46.87
CA ILE A 532 17.59 -1.19 -46.28
C ILE A 532 18.68 -1.02 -45.22
N THR A 533 19.72 -0.24 -45.51
CA THR A 533 20.84 -0.02 -44.58
C THR A 533 20.38 0.67 -43.30
N ASN A 534 19.54 1.71 -43.43
CA ASN A 534 18.95 2.40 -42.29
C ASN A 534 18.03 1.49 -41.46
N ALA A 535 17.24 0.63 -42.11
CA ALA A 535 16.40 -0.36 -41.45
C ALA A 535 17.23 -1.39 -40.67
N VAL A 536 18.32 -1.89 -41.25
CA VAL A 536 19.26 -2.81 -40.59
C VAL A 536 19.96 -2.14 -39.41
N ASP A 537 20.40 -0.88 -39.55
CA ASP A 537 21.01 -0.12 -38.46
C ASP A 537 20.02 0.14 -37.32
N ALA A 538 18.74 0.41 -37.64
CA ALA A 538 17.67 0.54 -36.65
C ALA A 538 17.37 -0.78 -35.93
N MET A 539 17.28 -1.90 -36.66
CA MET A 539 17.12 -3.24 -36.09
C MET A 539 18.30 -3.63 -35.20
N LYS A 540 19.53 -3.31 -35.63
CA LYS A 540 20.76 -3.56 -34.85
C LYS A 540 20.70 -2.82 -33.51
N LYS A 541 20.30 -1.54 -33.53
CA LYS A 541 20.07 -0.78 -32.29
C LYS A 541 19.02 -1.44 -31.41
N GLN A 542 17.86 -1.79 -31.97
CA GLN A 542 16.78 -2.45 -31.23
C GLN A 542 17.26 -3.76 -30.60
N PHE A 543 17.90 -4.65 -31.36
CA PHE A 543 18.37 -5.96 -30.92
C PHE A 543 19.35 -5.88 -29.74
N TYR A 544 20.32 -4.96 -29.81
CA TYR A 544 21.35 -4.75 -28.77
C TYR A 544 20.97 -3.72 -27.70
N THR A 545 19.74 -3.21 -27.69
CA THR A 545 19.29 -2.35 -26.59
C THR A 545 19.17 -3.20 -25.33
N ASN A 546 20.09 -3.01 -24.39
CA ASN A 546 20.08 -3.69 -23.10
C ASN A 546 18.98 -3.11 -22.21
N TYR A 547 17.87 -3.83 -22.05
CA TYR A 547 17.01 -3.68 -20.88
C TYR A 547 17.25 -4.87 -19.95
N GLU A 548 17.20 -4.63 -18.64
CA GLU A 548 17.28 -5.68 -17.64
C GLU A 548 16.05 -6.62 -17.78
N GLY A 549 16.29 -7.92 -17.96
CA GLY A 549 15.21 -8.93 -18.11
C GLY A 549 14.77 -9.23 -19.56
N VAL A 550 15.50 -8.78 -20.57
CA VAL A 550 15.19 -9.08 -21.99
C VAL A 550 15.65 -10.48 -22.38
N TYR A 551 14.70 -11.31 -22.81
CA TYR A 551 14.96 -12.66 -23.33
C TYR A 551 15.24 -12.65 -24.82
N ARG A 552 16.30 -11.96 -25.25
CA ARG A 552 16.85 -12.14 -26.60
C ARG A 552 18.11 -12.97 -26.45
N LYS A 553 17.98 -14.27 -26.65
CA LYS A 553 19.14 -15.17 -26.65
C LYS A 553 20.14 -14.59 -27.67
N ASN A 554 21.42 -14.52 -27.27
CA ASN A 554 22.51 -14.09 -28.14
C ASN A 554 22.65 -15.09 -29.29
N ASP A 555 21.80 -14.96 -30.31
CA ASP A 555 21.72 -15.90 -31.40
C ASP A 555 22.84 -15.59 -32.40
N ASP A 556 23.77 -16.53 -32.52
CA ASP A 556 24.92 -16.39 -33.43
C ASP A 556 24.48 -16.25 -34.89
N ARG A 557 23.30 -16.77 -35.27
CA ARG A 557 22.73 -16.59 -36.61
C ARG A 557 22.43 -15.13 -36.90
N VAL A 558 21.88 -14.40 -35.92
CA VAL A 558 21.57 -12.97 -36.07
C VAL A 558 22.86 -12.16 -36.16
N LYS A 559 23.87 -12.48 -35.34
CA LYS A 559 25.18 -11.84 -35.40
C LYS A 559 25.85 -12.05 -36.75
N ASP A 560 25.88 -13.29 -37.23
CA ASP A 560 26.47 -13.65 -38.52
C ASP A 560 25.77 -12.93 -39.69
N LEU A 561 24.44 -12.81 -39.62
CA LEU A 561 23.66 -12.07 -40.61
C LEU A 561 23.95 -10.57 -40.57
N PHE A 562 24.02 -9.95 -39.40
CA PHE A 562 24.45 -8.55 -39.28
C PHE A 562 25.86 -8.33 -39.83
N SER A 563 26.81 -9.21 -39.53
CA SER A 563 28.17 -9.16 -40.08
C SER A 563 28.20 -9.34 -41.60
N ALA A 564 27.37 -10.25 -42.14
CA ALA A 564 27.26 -10.46 -43.58
C ALA A 564 26.69 -9.22 -44.30
N VAL A 565 25.65 -8.59 -43.74
CA VAL A 565 25.06 -7.36 -44.29
C VAL A 565 26.04 -6.19 -44.18
N GLU A 566 26.78 -6.06 -43.07
CA GLU A 566 27.83 -5.04 -42.91
C GLU A 566 28.95 -5.21 -43.94
N LYS A 567 29.36 -6.45 -44.24
CA LYS A 567 30.35 -6.72 -45.29
C LYS A 567 29.87 -6.26 -46.67
N ILE A 568 28.59 -6.46 -46.99
CA ILE A 568 27.98 -5.97 -48.23
C ILE A 568 27.91 -4.42 -48.23
N LYS A 569 27.62 -3.80 -47.08
CA LYS A 569 27.64 -2.32 -46.92
C LYS A 569 29.03 -1.73 -47.17
N GLU A 570 30.09 -2.37 -46.69
CA GLU A 570 31.47 -1.95 -46.99
C GLU A 570 31.82 -2.13 -48.49
N GLU A 571 31.33 -3.19 -49.12
CA GLU A 571 31.48 -3.38 -50.57
C GLU A 571 30.77 -2.26 -51.36
N ILE A 572 29.56 -1.86 -50.93
CA ILE A 572 28.81 -0.73 -51.52
C ILE A 572 29.59 0.58 -51.38
N LYS A 573 30.16 0.86 -50.20
CA LYS A 573 31.00 2.06 -49.97
C LYS A 573 32.28 2.07 -50.81
N SER A 574 32.80 0.91 -51.19
CA SER A 574 33.99 0.79 -52.03
C SER A 574 33.75 1.11 -53.51
N ILE A 575 32.48 1.12 -53.96
CA ILE A 575 32.11 1.51 -55.31
C ILE A 575 32.15 3.05 -55.40
N GLN A 576 32.98 3.58 -56.29
CA GLN A 576 33.11 5.02 -56.48
C GLN A 576 31.81 5.60 -57.08
N ARG A 577 31.19 6.57 -56.40
CA ARG A 577 29.97 7.24 -56.87
C ARG A 577 30.25 7.95 -58.21
N PRO A 578 29.52 7.65 -59.30
CA PRO A 578 29.67 8.33 -60.59
C PRO A 578 29.28 9.81 -60.51
N VAL A 579 29.78 10.63 -61.44
CA VAL A 579 29.34 12.03 -61.59
C VAL A 579 28.00 12.05 -62.32
N LEU A 580 26.92 12.37 -61.60
CA LEU A 580 25.56 12.44 -62.14
C LEU A 580 25.28 13.85 -62.71
N GLU A 581 24.86 13.94 -63.97
CA GLU A 581 24.52 15.21 -64.63
C GLU A 581 23.14 15.73 -64.19
N VAL A 582 22.22 14.83 -63.82
CA VAL A 582 20.87 15.16 -63.32
C VAL A 582 20.93 15.93 -61.99
N GLU A 583 21.91 15.64 -61.13
CA GLU A 583 22.14 16.35 -59.86
C GLU A 583 22.78 17.75 -60.09
N ASN A 584 23.57 17.91 -61.18
CA ASN A 584 24.20 19.17 -61.59
C ASN A 584 23.26 20.13 -62.37
N GLN A 585 22.11 19.67 -62.87
CA GLN A 585 21.13 20.56 -63.50
C GLN A 585 20.23 21.29 -62.49
N GLN A 586 20.08 20.76 -61.27
CA GLN A 586 19.32 21.43 -60.20
C GLN A 586 20.05 22.67 -59.62
N SER A 587 21.37 22.78 -59.78
CA SER A 587 22.15 23.94 -59.32
C SER A 587 22.12 25.15 -60.28
N HIS A 588 21.57 25.01 -61.50
CA HIS A 588 21.48 26.11 -62.48
C HIS A 588 20.13 26.84 -62.54
N SER A 589 19.18 26.57 -61.63
CA SER A 589 17.87 27.27 -61.59
C SER A 589 17.68 28.25 -60.42
N HIS A 590 18.68 28.46 -59.57
CA HIS A 590 18.65 29.57 -58.61
C HIS A 590 19.97 30.34 -58.61
N SER A 591 20.08 31.31 -59.52
CA SER A 591 20.78 32.59 -59.30
C SER A 591 20.68 33.51 -60.54
N GLN A 592 19.72 34.44 -60.55
CA GLN A 592 19.94 35.82 -61.04
C GLN A 592 18.73 36.75 -60.75
N SER A 593 18.92 37.66 -59.78
CA SER A 593 18.49 39.09 -59.76
C SER A 593 18.52 39.57 -58.29
N SER A 594 19.69 39.94 -57.77
CA SER A 594 20.26 41.30 -57.69
C SER A 594 19.38 42.33 -56.95
N ASN A 595 19.80 42.72 -55.75
CA ASN A 595 20.29 44.09 -55.51
C ASN A 595 21.04 44.20 -54.16
N SER A 596 22.29 44.64 -54.26
CA SER A 596 23.15 45.26 -53.22
C SER A 596 22.79 46.78 -53.16
N PRO A 597 23.17 47.63 -52.16
CA PRO A 597 24.41 47.51 -51.38
C PRO A 597 24.49 47.97 -49.91
N ARG A 598 25.49 47.36 -49.25
CA ARG A 598 26.45 47.86 -48.23
C ARG A 598 25.92 48.41 -46.89
N VAL A 599 26.52 47.98 -45.78
CA VAL A 599 27.69 48.60 -45.12
C VAL A 599 28.08 47.76 -43.88
N ASP A 600 29.30 47.23 -43.90
CA ASP A 600 30.10 46.74 -42.76
C ASP A 600 30.55 47.91 -41.87
N PRO A 601 30.93 47.78 -40.57
CA PRO A 601 32.07 46.93 -40.23
C PRO A 601 32.18 46.34 -38.81
N SER A 602 33.10 45.37 -38.73
CA SER A 602 33.79 44.91 -37.53
C SER A 602 34.61 46.00 -36.82
N SER A 603 34.69 45.95 -35.48
CA SER A 603 35.91 45.56 -34.72
C SER A 603 36.07 46.23 -33.35
N SER A 604 36.49 45.39 -32.38
CA SER A 604 37.35 45.64 -31.22
C SER A 604 36.92 46.61 -30.09
N SER A 605 37.13 46.20 -28.83
CA SER A 605 38.28 46.68 -28.05
C SER A 605 38.31 46.06 -26.63
N LYS A 606 39.52 45.78 -26.14
CA LYS A 606 39.86 45.54 -24.73
C LYS A 606 40.08 46.89 -24.04
N GLN A 607 39.70 47.04 -22.77
CA GLN A 607 40.53 47.73 -21.77
C GLN A 607 40.09 47.45 -20.33
N THR A 608 41.02 47.75 -19.42
CA THR A 608 41.24 47.15 -18.10
C THR A 608 40.98 48.15 -16.97
N PHE A 609 40.82 47.61 -15.74
CA PHE A 609 41.07 48.19 -14.40
C PHE A 609 40.18 49.36 -13.90
N GLU A 610 39.45 49.17 -12.79
CA GLU A 610 39.83 49.51 -11.40
C GLU A 610 38.67 49.27 -10.41
N ALA A 611 39.00 48.85 -9.17
CA ALA A 611 38.10 48.81 -8.01
C ALA A 611 38.09 50.18 -7.29
N PRO A 612 37.09 50.56 -6.46
CA PRO A 612 37.12 50.13 -5.04
C PRO A 612 35.75 50.09 -4.32
N GLY A 613 35.71 49.49 -3.11
CA GLY A 613 34.83 49.99 -2.04
C GLY A 613 33.94 48.98 -1.31
N LYS A 614 34.26 48.75 -0.04
CA LYS A 614 33.60 47.90 0.97
C LYS A 614 32.21 48.38 1.43
N LYS A 615 31.37 47.44 1.90
CA LYS A 615 30.60 47.38 3.19
C LYS A 615 29.60 46.21 3.10
N GLU A 616 29.80 45.09 3.78
CA GLU A 616 29.43 44.72 5.16
C GLU A 616 27.95 44.31 5.38
N GLU A 617 27.81 43.26 6.22
CA GLU A 617 26.60 42.62 6.80
C GLU A 617 25.74 41.72 5.90
N LYS A 618 25.04 40.68 6.40
CA LYS A 618 25.25 39.63 7.41
C LYS A 618 24.01 38.69 7.27
N GLU A 619 24.21 37.38 7.42
CA GLU A 619 23.24 36.36 7.89
C GLU A 619 21.85 36.20 7.25
N SER A 620 21.62 35.02 6.67
CA SER A 620 20.64 33.99 7.11
C SER A 620 20.67 32.87 6.05
N GLY A 621 20.86 31.59 6.35
CA GLY A 621 20.25 30.81 7.42
C GLY A 621 19.36 29.76 6.75
N SER A 622 19.97 28.76 6.10
CA SER A 622 19.26 27.63 5.50
C SER A 622 18.70 26.73 6.62
N PRO A 623 17.41 26.34 6.58
CA PRO A 623 16.85 25.47 7.61
C PRO A 623 17.27 24.01 7.37
N PRO A 624 17.60 23.24 8.41
CA PRO A 624 17.80 21.81 8.27
C PRO A 624 16.45 21.09 8.17
N VAL A 625 16.41 20.14 7.25
CA VAL A 625 15.38 19.11 7.11
C VAL A 625 15.31 18.30 8.40
N ASN A 626 14.15 18.32 9.06
CA ASN A 626 13.83 17.44 10.17
C ASN A 626 13.79 16.00 9.65
N ARG A 627 14.84 15.25 9.96
CA ARG A 627 14.90 13.80 9.80
C ARG A 627 14.05 13.21 10.93
N GLY A 628 13.06 12.40 10.57
CA GLY A 628 12.18 11.74 11.52
C GLY A 628 12.96 10.93 12.56
N ASN A 629 12.50 11.01 13.81
CA ASN A 629 13.01 10.19 14.90
C ASN A 629 12.84 8.72 14.53
N VAL A 630 13.96 8.02 14.37
CA VAL A 630 13.99 6.56 14.44
C VAL A 630 13.77 6.21 15.91
N VAL A 631 12.63 5.60 16.22
CA VAL A 631 12.40 4.97 17.52
C VAL A 631 13.26 3.71 17.53
N THR A 632 14.27 3.66 18.40
CA THR A 632 15.13 2.48 18.52
C THR A 632 14.51 1.47 19.49
N GLN A 633 14.93 0.20 19.40
CA GLN A 633 14.49 -0.90 20.28
C GLN A 633 14.61 -0.56 21.78
N ALA A 634 15.63 0.24 22.15
CA ALA A 634 15.82 0.74 23.51
C ALA A 634 14.79 1.80 23.95
N ASP A 635 14.18 2.53 23.02
CA ASP A 635 13.17 3.56 23.31
C ASP A 635 11.78 2.94 23.58
N LEU A 636 11.48 1.78 22.97
CA LEU A 636 10.27 0.99 23.22
C LEU A 636 10.34 0.23 24.56
N GLU A 637 11.50 -0.33 24.90
CA GLU A 637 11.74 -0.95 26.21
C GLU A 637 11.69 0.07 27.37
N LYS A 638 12.01 1.34 27.08
CA LYS A 638 11.95 2.43 28.04
C LYS A 638 10.53 2.92 28.31
N LEU A 639 9.64 2.93 27.31
CA LEU A 639 8.21 3.23 27.48
C LEU A 639 7.48 2.15 28.30
N GLY A 640 7.88 0.87 28.16
CA GLY A 640 7.42 -0.21 29.04
C GLY A 640 7.97 -0.15 30.46
N SER A 641 9.08 0.56 30.68
CA SER A 641 9.70 0.76 32.00
C SER A 641 9.20 2.02 32.73
N ASP A 642 8.73 3.04 32.02
CA ASP A 642 8.28 4.32 32.59
C ASP A 642 6.87 4.26 33.21
N LEU A 643 6.09 3.19 32.99
CA LEU A 643 4.85 2.90 33.74
C LEU A 643 5.10 2.35 35.15
N GLY A 644 6.32 2.54 35.68
CA GLY A 644 6.74 2.11 37.02
C GLY A 644 7.56 3.15 37.79
N LYS A 645 7.64 4.40 37.33
CA LYS A 645 8.44 5.46 37.97
C LYS A 645 7.66 6.75 38.17
N ASP A 646 6.56 6.68 38.90
CA ASP A 646 5.94 7.85 39.53
C ASP A 646 5.27 7.41 40.85
N GLU A 647 6.04 6.80 41.75
CA GLU A 647 5.75 6.78 43.21
C GLU A 647 7.06 6.68 44.02
N GLU A 648 8.11 7.36 43.58
CA GLU A 648 9.29 7.59 44.42
C GLU A 648 9.11 8.91 45.15
N GLY A 649 8.18 8.90 46.11
CA GLY A 649 7.74 10.13 46.76
C GLY A 649 6.94 10.02 48.05
N TYR A 650 6.67 8.83 48.61
CA TYR A 650 6.14 8.70 49.98
C TYR A 650 6.44 7.29 50.53
N ALA A 651 7.71 7.01 50.86
CA ALA A 651 8.06 5.81 51.62
C ALA A 651 9.32 6.07 52.46
N THR A 652 9.13 6.81 53.56
CA THR A 652 9.80 6.65 54.86
C THR A 652 9.10 7.62 55.83
N GLU A 653 7.87 7.30 56.21
CA GLU A 653 7.38 7.73 57.52
C GLU A 653 7.36 6.46 58.37
N ASP A 654 8.32 6.41 59.29
CA ASP A 654 8.42 5.52 60.44
C ASP A 654 7.07 4.92 60.86
N ILE A 655 6.84 3.65 60.53
CA ILE A 655 6.10 2.78 61.44
C ILE A 655 7.17 2.16 62.33
N GLY A 656 7.51 2.94 63.37
CA GLY A 656 8.43 2.55 64.41
C GLY A 656 8.03 1.26 65.08
N GLU A 657 9.06 0.59 65.56
CA GLU A 657 9.09 -0.53 66.48
C GLU A 657 7.90 -0.52 67.46
N TRP A 658 7.08 -1.56 67.42
CA TRP A 658 6.13 -1.83 68.48
C TRP A 658 6.90 -2.41 69.67
N GLU A 659 7.48 -1.53 70.48
CA GLU A 659 7.95 -1.87 71.83
C GLU A 659 6.73 -2.24 72.70
N PHE A 660 6.50 -3.53 72.87
CA PHE A 660 5.84 -4.06 74.05
C PHE A 660 6.90 -4.14 75.15
N ASP A 661 6.87 -3.22 76.13
CA ASP A 661 7.22 -3.44 77.55
C ASP A 661 7.52 -2.09 78.26
N GLU A 662 6.48 -1.36 78.69
CA GLU A 662 6.65 -0.41 79.81
C GLU A 662 5.32 -0.05 80.48
N LEU A 663 4.76 -0.97 81.27
CA LEU A 663 3.78 -0.65 82.32
C LEU A 663 3.77 -1.71 83.44
N GLU A 664 4.96 -2.13 83.88
CA GLU A 664 5.16 -2.82 85.16
C GLU A 664 6.34 -2.19 85.92
N LYS A 665 6.02 -1.13 86.68
CA LYS A 665 6.76 -0.44 87.77
C LYS A 665 6.26 1.01 87.68
N GLU A 666 5.54 1.60 88.63
CA GLU A 666 5.71 1.60 90.06
C GLU A 666 4.36 1.94 90.70
N VAL A 667 3.82 1.08 91.57
CA VAL A 667 3.14 1.57 92.78
C VAL A 667 3.36 0.55 93.87
N ASN A 668 4.28 0.83 94.79
CA ASN A 668 4.23 0.27 96.14
C ASN A 668 4.17 1.43 97.16
N PRO A 669 3.47 1.23 98.29
CA PRO A 669 2.79 2.30 99.03
C PRO A 669 3.55 2.78 100.28
N LYS A 670 2.97 3.82 100.90
CA LYS A 670 3.19 4.46 102.24
C LYS A 670 3.91 5.81 102.10
N GLN A 671 3.38 6.93 102.61
CA GLN A 671 2.85 7.15 103.96
C GLN A 671 1.88 8.34 103.99
N LEU A 672 0.99 8.33 104.99
CA LEU A 672 0.05 9.38 105.38
C LEU A 672 0.67 10.79 105.45
N THR A 673 -0.12 11.84 105.14
CA THR A 673 -0.68 12.80 106.12
C THR A 673 -1.56 13.86 105.43
N SER A 674 -2.74 14.14 106.03
CA SER A 674 -3.43 15.45 106.21
C SER A 674 -3.50 16.42 105.01
N LYS A 675 -4.63 17.01 104.62
CA LYS A 675 -5.70 17.64 105.42
C LYS A 675 -6.78 18.13 104.42
N GLU A 676 -8.03 18.08 104.88
CA GLU A 676 -9.26 18.75 104.35
C GLU A 676 -9.81 18.36 102.97
#